data_AF-A0AAN4YPL5-F1
#
_entry.id   AF-A0AAN4YPL5-F1
#
_cell.length_a   1.000
_cell.length_b   1.000
_cell.length_c   1.000
_cell.angle_alpha   90.00
_cell.angle_beta   90.00
_cell.angle_gamma   90.00
#
_symmetry.space_group_name_H-M   'P 1'
#
loop_
_entity.id
_entity.type
_entity.pdbx_description
1 polymer ?
#
loop_
_entity_poly.entity_id
_entity_poly.type
_entity_poly.pdbx_seq_one_letter_code
_entity_poly.pdbx_strand_id
1 'polypeptide(L)'
;MAEHLCDLLGMKVDDFLRLTELYVLPHLVLTRKRDIIARIGATYKDVKTPFDICSEKNNLAAILAFLLSQASSNPQDLAMSALSEIDNAFEGRTLAELVRIEPILIACHLFKGLGDSGDEKRARLCNDAFTVWAVLVNSLHDEDIEPLLDQTLSIVIRYWDMFTEDTRNCAYELVENILRSHSELVQDVYNTMPSLASIPEMSKFESELVDLKGKMDVRSQFLAFVRRCQSENATVVEQALTELVPYLLEHDEFLHRTVLGEQPDPVVAQLIRSLLDCCVKFNTSSDVITLLSARCIGLIGCLDPNRVDSIKEKRDILVLSNFDSMEETFDFILFFLQHVLVEAFLSASNTRAQGFLAYAMQNLLRFCGLDSAVTQRSRDVQADEKYRRWSELPETVRNTLTPFLTSKYTVTVGAVNSSCTYPLFSATLTHGEWLRTFVQDLLQKGSGDNARLVFSVSSRIVKGQDVSIASFLLPFAVLNRIVGGTQKEKEDLLYELTSVLSHPLPDSTNHIYEAILLCSQAVESLLASIPPEVISKRAVECRSFSRALFHWEQYIRQSSNKQTDSKGFEPLFQRLQDIYSQIDEPDGIEGISNHLHALNIDQQVLEHRKAGRWATAQSWYELQLEKEPNNVDAQWNLLTCLKESGQQGDFNIGVGLALDAIRQGSYSRFGDIICGLRLSVAKSLNANSVASLQSCHDSILRLHALAEMESIAGLDSRSEKDALPKIRAALSRRLDILGGHISDKQYLLGLRRAMMELTCNFPNSDIADAWLASTRLLRKGNFTNQAYQSMLHAARLKNRSATIEHARLLWKDGYHRKAIQTLEGAIAANEFAPDNASDGSDSVYLASNREKHQNLLAARVLFQPLLTLWNVVTNLRGSGPSFASEMDRQSRADTVRCHSTEVPRGYLPTFKVLPQYFLRPTPF
;
A
#
# COMPACT_ATOMS: atom_id res chain seq x y z
N MET A 1 -47.99 32.65 -6.29
CA MET A 1 -46.86 32.06 -5.51
C MET A 1 -45.52 32.38 -6.16
N ALA A 2 -45.30 32.05 -7.44
CA ALA A 2 -44.06 32.42 -8.15
C ALA A 2 -43.83 33.95 -8.20
N GLU A 3 -44.86 34.75 -8.48
CA GLU A 3 -44.76 36.22 -8.46
C GLU A 3 -44.31 36.77 -7.09
N HIS A 4 -44.91 36.29 -5.99
CA HIS A 4 -44.49 36.70 -4.63
C HIS A 4 -43.06 36.27 -4.27
N LEU A 5 -42.58 35.15 -4.83
CA LEU A 5 -41.22 34.67 -4.62
C LEU A 5 -40.21 35.50 -5.43
N CYS A 6 -40.60 35.92 -6.64
CA CYS A 6 -39.87 36.86 -7.48
C CYS A 6 -39.82 38.27 -6.87
N ASP A 7 -40.92 38.74 -6.26
CA ASP A 7 -40.98 40.01 -5.52
C ASP A 7 -40.03 40.00 -4.31
N LEU A 8 -39.93 38.85 -3.62
CA LEU A 8 -39.04 38.68 -2.47
C LEU A 8 -37.56 38.59 -2.87
N LEU A 9 -37.27 38.07 -4.07
CA LEU A 9 -35.93 37.98 -4.66
C LEU A 9 -35.54 39.24 -5.47
N GLY A 10 -36.45 40.22 -5.62
CA GLY A 10 -36.21 41.45 -6.37
C GLY A 10 -35.98 41.23 -7.87
N MET A 11 -36.55 40.17 -8.46
CA MET A 11 -36.34 39.78 -9.86
C MET A 11 -37.67 39.63 -10.60
N LYS A 12 -37.66 39.80 -11.93
CA LYS A 12 -38.85 39.53 -12.75
C LYS A 12 -39.04 38.02 -12.92
N VAL A 13 -40.29 37.59 -13.07
CA VAL A 13 -40.66 36.18 -13.29
C VAL A 13 -39.94 35.59 -14.50
N ASP A 14 -39.79 36.37 -15.57
CA ASP A 14 -39.12 35.93 -16.79
C ASP A 14 -37.60 35.69 -16.57
N ASP A 15 -36.94 36.53 -15.77
CA ASP A 15 -35.53 36.35 -15.39
C ASP A 15 -35.34 35.16 -14.45
N PHE A 16 -36.30 34.93 -13.54
CA PHE A 16 -36.31 33.79 -12.63
C PHE A 16 -36.47 32.46 -13.39
N LEU A 17 -37.39 32.40 -14.36
CA LEU A 17 -37.61 31.21 -15.19
C LEU A 17 -36.38 30.87 -16.03
N ARG A 18 -35.64 31.89 -16.50
CA ARG A 18 -34.38 31.69 -17.21
C ARG A 18 -33.26 31.17 -16.30
N LEU A 19 -33.18 31.68 -15.07
CA LEU A 19 -32.17 31.26 -14.10
C LEU A 19 -32.42 29.83 -13.58
N THR A 20 -33.68 29.39 -13.60
CA THR A 20 -34.12 28.07 -13.13
C THR A 20 -34.44 27.08 -14.25
N GLU A 21 -34.18 27.46 -15.51
CA GLU A 21 -34.55 26.74 -16.72
C GLU A 21 -34.18 25.25 -16.68
N LEU A 22 -32.93 24.94 -16.33
CA LEU A 22 -32.39 23.58 -16.22
C LEU A 22 -33.21 22.68 -15.28
N TYR A 23 -33.77 23.26 -14.21
CA TYR A 23 -34.51 22.53 -13.17
C TYR A 23 -36.01 22.51 -13.44
N VAL A 24 -36.54 23.54 -14.11
CA VAL A 24 -37.98 23.70 -14.33
C VAL A 24 -38.42 22.98 -15.62
N LEU A 25 -37.61 23.00 -16.67
CA LEU A 25 -37.93 22.37 -17.96
C LEU A 25 -38.31 20.89 -17.85
N PRO A 26 -37.59 20.03 -17.10
CA PRO A 26 -37.95 18.61 -16.99
C PRO A 26 -39.37 18.39 -16.43
N HIS A 27 -39.78 19.20 -15.45
CA HIS A 27 -41.14 19.15 -14.90
C HIS A 27 -42.19 19.73 -15.85
N LEU A 28 -41.86 20.80 -16.59
CA LEU A 28 -42.76 21.37 -17.60
C LEU A 28 -42.98 20.40 -18.75
N VAL A 29 -41.94 19.66 -19.15
CA VAL A 29 -42.00 18.64 -20.18
C VAL A 29 -42.88 17.47 -19.73
N LEU A 30 -42.66 16.95 -18.52
CA LEU A 30 -43.48 15.88 -17.95
C LEU A 30 -44.97 16.30 -17.83
N THR A 31 -45.22 17.56 -17.45
CA THR A 31 -46.59 18.09 -17.32
C THR A 31 -47.17 18.67 -18.62
N ARG A 32 -46.46 18.54 -19.74
CA ARG A 32 -46.91 18.92 -21.10
C ARG A 32 -47.30 20.40 -21.25
N LYS A 33 -46.64 21.30 -20.51
CA LYS A 33 -46.94 22.75 -20.50
C LYS A 33 -46.14 23.53 -21.53
N ARG A 34 -46.48 23.34 -22.81
CA ARG A 34 -45.81 23.99 -23.96
C ARG A 34 -45.83 25.52 -23.91
N ASP A 35 -46.92 26.10 -23.42
CA ASP A 35 -47.13 27.55 -23.29
C ASP A 35 -46.07 28.21 -22.39
N ILE A 36 -45.70 27.56 -21.29
CA ILE A 36 -44.67 28.06 -20.36
C ILE A 36 -43.28 27.90 -20.97
N ILE A 37 -43.01 26.78 -21.66
CA ILE A 37 -41.72 26.56 -22.35
C ILE A 37 -41.52 27.60 -23.47
N ALA A 38 -42.57 27.91 -24.23
CA ALA A 38 -42.52 28.98 -25.24
C ALA A 38 -42.28 30.36 -24.61
N ARG A 39 -42.84 30.63 -23.42
CA ARG A 39 -42.57 31.86 -22.67
C ARG A 39 -41.10 31.97 -22.24
N ILE A 40 -40.47 30.87 -21.83
CA ILE A 40 -39.03 30.82 -21.52
C ILE A 40 -38.21 31.15 -22.78
N GLY A 41 -38.58 30.58 -23.92
CA GLY A 41 -37.93 30.83 -25.23
C GLY A 41 -37.97 32.28 -25.69
N ALA A 42 -39.08 32.96 -25.40
CA ALA A 42 -39.26 34.38 -25.72
C ALA A 42 -38.39 35.32 -24.88
N THR A 43 -37.79 34.85 -23.78
CA THR A 43 -36.87 35.67 -22.93
C THR A 43 -35.43 35.74 -23.47
N TYR A 44 -35.11 34.92 -24.47
CA TYR A 44 -33.81 34.93 -25.12
C TYR A 44 -33.69 36.09 -26.13
N LYS A 45 -32.46 36.62 -26.30
CA LYS A 45 -32.21 37.71 -27.26
C LYS A 45 -32.56 37.31 -28.70
N ASP A 46 -32.29 36.04 -29.02
CA ASP A 46 -32.82 35.36 -30.19
C ASP A 46 -33.98 34.48 -29.72
N VAL A 47 -35.17 34.67 -30.28
CA VAL A 47 -36.37 33.92 -29.88
C VAL A 47 -36.15 32.44 -30.22
N LYS A 48 -36.09 31.60 -29.18
CA LYS A 48 -35.90 30.15 -29.33
C LYS A 48 -37.26 29.44 -29.31
N THR A 49 -37.41 28.43 -30.16
CA THR A 49 -38.60 27.57 -30.13
C THR A 49 -38.54 26.58 -28.96
N PRO A 50 -39.67 26.00 -28.54
CA PRO A 50 -39.67 24.93 -27.53
C PRO A 50 -38.74 23.76 -27.90
N PHE A 51 -38.62 23.44 -29.20
CA PHE A 51 -37.66 22.46 -29.69
C PHE A 51 -36.21 22.88 -29.44
N ASP A 52 -35.84 24.13 -29.76
CA ASP A 52 -34.46 24.61 -29.60
C ASP A 52 -34.03 24.58 -28.13
N ILE A 53 -34.92 24.97 -27.22
CA ILE A 53 -34.67 25.00 -25.77
C ILE A 53 -34.53 23.59 -25.20
N CYS A 54 -35.43 22.68 -25.58
CA CYS A 54 -35.41 21.30 -25.09
C CYS A 54 -34.27 20.49 -25.73
N SER A 55 -33.78 20.89 -26.91
CA SER A 55 -32.67 20.24 -27.61
C SER A 55 -31.30 20.79 -27.21
N GLU A 56 -31.23 21.84 -26.39
CA GLU A 56 -29.96 22.31 -25.83
C GLU A 56 -29.33 21.24 -24.95
N LYS A 57 -28.04 21.01 -25.13
CA LYS A 57 -27.24 19.93 -24.50
C LYS A 57 -27.58 19.70 -23.01
N ASN A 58 -27.55 20.77 -22.21
CA ASN A 58 -27.81 20.69 -20.77
C ASN A 58 -29.28 20.43 -20.42
N ASN A 59 -30.19 21.04 -21.17
CA ASN A 59 -31.63 20.91 -20.96
C ASN A 59 -32.12 19.54 -21.40
N LEU A 60 -31.70 19.08 -22.59
CA LEU A 60 -32.04 17.75 -23.11
C LEU A 60 -31.59 16.67 -22.13
N ALA A 61 -30.36 16.78 -21.61
CA ALA A 61 -29.84 15.84 -20.64
C ALA A 61 -30.64 15.81 -19.33
N ALA A 62 -30.97 16.99 -18.77
CA ALA A 62 -31.79 17.08 -17.58
C ALA A 62 -33.23 16.57 -17.80
N ILE A 63 -33.81 16.85 -18.96
CA ILE A 63 -35.15 16.40 -19.36
C ILE A 63 -35.19 14.88 -19.50
N LEU A 64 -34.28 14.30 -20.29
CA LEU A 64 -34.23 12.86 -20.52
C LEU A 64 -33.95 12.11 -19.21
N ALA A 65 -32.96 12.55 -18.43
CA ALA A 65 -32.67 11.95 -17.12
C ALA A 65 -33.87 11.99 -16.16
N PHE A 66 -34.61 13.11 -16.14
CA PHE A 66 -35.79 13.23 -15.31
C PHE A 66 -36.97 12.39 -15.81
N LEU A 67 -37.21 12.32 -17.12
CA LEU A 67 -38.30 11.53 -17.70
C LEU A 67 -38.06 10.03 -17.53
N LEU A 68 -36.83 9.58 -17.77
CA LEU A 68 -36.42 8.19 -17.57
C LEU A 68 -36.52 7.80 -16.09
N SER A 69 -36.35 8.73 -15.15
CA SER A 69 -36.47 8.47 -13.72
C SER A 69 -37.90 8.48 -13.15
N GLN A 70 -38.93 8.77 -13.97
CA GLN A 70 -40.31 8.76 -13.50
C GLN A 70 -40.89 7.35 -13.39
N ALA A 71 -41.79 7.12 -12.43
CA ALA A 71 -42.47 5.84 -12.26
C ALA A 71 -43.42 5.55 -13.45
N SER A 72 -42.96 4.75 -14.41
CA SER A 72 -43.79 4.28 -15.53
C SER A 72 -43.40 2.86 -15.93
N SER A 73 -44.33 2.14 -16.55
CA SER A 73 -44.09 0.77 -17.05
C SER A 73 -43.18 0.74 -18.28
N ASN A 74 -43.22 1.79 -19.12
CA ASN A 74 -42.37 1.97 -20.28
C ASN A 74 -41.80 3.41 -20.28
N PRO A 75 -40.59 3.64 -19.72
CA PRO A 75 -40.01 4.98 -19.62
C PRO A 75 -39.67 5.58 -21.00
N GLN A 76 -39.36 4.73 -21.98
CA GLN A 76 -39.08 5.15 -23.36
C GLN A 76 -40.31 5.75 -24.05
N ASP A 77 -41.46 5.09 -23.96
CA ASP A 77 -42.70 5.56 -24.58
C ASP A 77 -43.19 6.84 -23.89
N LEU A 78 -43.05 6.92 -22.56
CA LEU A 78 -43.39 8.11 -21.79
C LEU A 78 -42.50 9.31 -22.17
N ALA A 79 -41.19 9.08 -22.30
CA ALA A 79 -40.25 10.13 -22.68
C ALA A 79 -40.52 10.65 -24.09
N MET A 80 -40.72 9.75 -25.06
CA MET A 80 -41.00 10.13 -26.45
C MET A 80 -42.37 10.79 -26.61
N SER A 81 -43.41 10.30 -25.92
CA SER A 81 -44.74 10.91 -25.93
C SER A 81 -44.73 12.32 -25.30
N ALA A 82 -43.96 12.52 -24.22
CA ALA A 82 -43.85 13.83 -23.60
C ALA A 82 -43.11 14.84 -24.49
N LEU A 83 -42.07 14.40 -25.21
CA LEU A 83 -41.31 15.26 -26.12
C LEU A 83 -42.06 15.58 -27.42
N SER A 84 -42.77 14.61 -28.00
CA SER A 84 -43.55 14.81 -29.23
C SER A 84 -44.71 15.79 -29.04
N GLU A 85 -45.33 15.80 -27.86
CA GLU A 85 -46.42 16.73 -27.54
C GLU A 85 -45.95 18.18 -27.33
N ILE A 86 -44.67 18.39 -27.04
CA ILE A 86 -44.09 19.72 -26.91
C ILE A 86 -43.78 20.30 -28.29
N ASP A 87 -43.16 19.49 -29.14
CA ASP A 87 -42.87 19.87 -30.52
C ASP A 87 -42.83 18.66 -31.46
N ASN A 88 -43.54 18.77 -32.59
CA ASN A 88 -43.63 17.71 -33.60
C ASN A 88 -42.26 17.36 -34.21
N ALA A 89 -41.26 18.24 -34.09
CA ALA A 89 -39.90 17.97 -34.53
C ALA A 89 -39.23 16.78 -33.80
N PHE A 90 -39.77 16.33 -32.65
CA PHE A 90 -39.30 15.15 -31.93
C PHE A 90 -39.89 13.82 -32.45
N GLU A 91 -40.99 13.82 -33.23
CA GLU A 91 -41.64 12.58 -33.72
C GLU A 91 -40.77 11.79 -34.71
N GLY A 92 -39.82 12.44 -35.37
CA GLY A 92 -38.91 11.83 -36.35
C GLY A 92 -37.61 11.26 -35.79
N ARG A 93 -37.40 11.31 -34.46
CA ARG A 93 -36.17 10.86 -33.81
C ARG A 93 -36.44 9.70 -32.85
N THR A 94 -35.48 8.79 -32.73
CA THR A 94 -35.57 7.73 -31.72
C THR A 94 -35.00 8.20 -30.38
N LEU A 95 -35.43 7.59 -29.27
CA LEU A 95 -34.82 7.86 -27.95
C LEU A 95 -33.31 7.59 -27.97
N ALA A 96 -32.87 6.53 -28.68
CA ALA A 96 -31.46 6.22 -28.84
C ALA A 96 -30.68 7.35 -29.55
N GLU A 97 -31.26 7.98 -30.56
CA GLU A 97 -30.65 9.15 -31.22
C GLU A 97 -30.54 10.36 -30.29
N LEU A 98 -31.54 10.59 -29.43
CA LEU A 98 -31.53 11.69 -28.47
C LEU A 98 -30.54 11.45 -27.33
N VAL A 99 -30.45 10.21 -26.84
CA VAL A 99 -29.47 9.81 -25.82
C VAL A 99 -28.03 9.90 -26.35
N ARG A 100 -27.82 9.59 -27.64
CA ARG A 100 -26.52 9.75 -28.31
C ARG A 100 -26.02 11.19 -28.39
N ILE A 101 -26.88 12.20 -28.24
CA ILE A 101 -26.47 13.61 -28.35
C ILE A 101 -25.56 13.99 -27.18
N GLU A 102 -25.89 13.60 -25.94
CA GLU A 102 -25.10 13.91 -24.73
C GLU A 102 -25.20 12.80 -23.66
N PRO A 103 -24.69 11.58 -23.94
CA PRO A 103 -24.87 10.42 -23.06
C PRO A 103 -24.22 10.60 -21.68
N ILE A 104 -23.08 11.29 -21.62
CA ILE A 104 -22.34 11.56 -20.39
C ILE A 104 -23.15 12.48 -19.46
N LEU A 105 -23.73 13.55 -20.02
CA LEU A 105 -24.48 14.53 -19.23
C LEU A 105 -25.79 13.92 -18.71
N ILE A 106 -26.44 13.08 -19.54
CA ILE A 106 -27.64 12.31 -19.15
C ILE A 106 -27.31 11.38 -17.98
N ALA A 107 -26.21 10.62 -18.07
CA ALA A 107 -25.76 9.75 -16.99
C ALA A 107 -25.48 10.54 -15.69
N CYS A 108 -24.78 11.67 -15.78
CA CYS A 108 -24.52 12.55 -14.62
C CYS A 108 -25.81 13.05 -13.95
N HIS A 109 -26.82 13.43 -14.74
CA HIS A 109 -28.12 13.86 -14.20
C HIS A 109 -28.91 12.71 -13.58
N LEU A 110 -28.86 11.50 -14.15
CA LEU A 110 -29.44 10.28 -13.56
C LEU A 110 -28.76 9.95 -12.22
N PHE A 111 -27.42 10.01 -12.17
CA PHE A 111 -26.65 9.82 -10.94
C PHE A 111 -26.94 10.89 -9.88
N LYS A 112 -27.20 12.13 -10.28
CA LYS A 112 -27.64 13.18 -9.35
C LYS A 112 -29.02 12.90 -8.77
N GLY A 113 -29.95 12.36 -9.56
CA GLY A 113 -31.28 11.93 -9.10
C GLY A 113 -31.23 10.71 -8.15
N LEU A 114 -30.20 9.88 -8.25
CA LEU A 114 -29.94 8.74 -7.36
C LEU A 114 -29.58 9.15 -5.93
N GLY A 115 -28.93 10.31 -5.74
CA GLY A 115 -28.52 10.81 -4.41
C GLY A 115 -29.67 11.25 -3.51
N ASP A 116 -30.82 11.63 -4.09
CA ASP A 116 -31.94 12.26 -3.39
C ASP A 116 -33.16 11.33 -3.16
N SER A 117 -33.06 10.02 -3.41
CA SER A 117 -34.23 9.12 -3.47
C SER A 117 -34.16 7.87 -2.59
N GLY A 118 -35.33 7.40 -2.11
CA GLY A 118 -35.46 6.19 -1.27
C GLY A 118 -35.24 4.87 -2.02
N ASP A 119 -35.07 3.77 -1.29
CA ASP A 119 -34.55 2.47 -1.78
C ASP A 119 -35.28 1.89 -3.00
N GLU A 120 -36.60 2.02 -3.12
CA GLU A 120 -37.35 1.53 -4.30
C GLU A 120 -37.07 2.36 -5.57
N LYS A 121 -36.87 3.67 -5.43
CA LYS A 121 -36.48 4.53 -6.56
C LYS A 121 -35.04 4.24 -7.00
N ARG A 122 -34.17 3.89 -6.06
CA ARG A 122 -32.77 3.53 -6.32
C ARG A 122 -32.64 2.29 -7.21
N ALA A 123 -33.46 1.27 -6.98
CA ALA A 123 -33.48 0.08 -7.83
C ALA A 123 -33.95 0.39 -9.26
N ARG A 124 -35.00 1.19 -9.44
CA ARG A 124 -35.49 1.59 -10.78
C ARG A 124 -34.48 2.42 -11.54
N LEU A 125 -33.93 3.44 -10.89
CA LEU A 125 -32.89 4.29 -11.45
C LEU A 125 -31.64 3.51 -11.86
N CYS A 126 -31.29 2.44 -11.11
CA CYS A 126 -30.19 1.56 -11.47
C CYS A 126 -30.47 0.81 -12.79
N ASN A 127 -31.71 0.34 -12.99
CA ASN A 127 -32.14 -0.31 -14.22
C ASN A 127 -32.11 0.65 -15.42
N ASP A 128 -32.66 1.86 -15.26
CA ASP A 128 -32.66 2.88 -16.33
C ASP A 128 -31.25 3.38 -16.66
N ALA A 129 -30.39 3.56 -15.64
CA ALA A 129 -28.99 3.94 -15.86
C ALA A 129 -28.21 2.84 -16.60
N PHE A 130 -28.47 1.57 -16.30
CA PHE A 130 -27.81 0.45 -16.97
C PHE A 130 -28.24 0.32 -18.44
N THR A 131 -29.51 0.55 -18.77
CA THR A 131 -29.94 0.52 -20.19
C THR A 131 -29.28 1.63 -20.99
N VAL A 132 -29.14 2.84 -20.43
CA VAL A 132 -28.38 3.94 -21.05
C VAL A 132 -26.90 3.56 -21.22
N TRP A 133 -26.30 2.94 -20.21
CA TRP A 133 -24.92 2.44 -20.29
C TRP A 133 -24.74 1.40 -21.40
N ALA A 134 -25.67 0.45 -21.53
CA ALA A 134 -25.64 -0.55 -22.59
C ALA A 134 -25.73 0.06 -24.00
N VAL A 135 -26.57 1.08 -24.18
CA VAL A 135 -26.66 1.83 -25.45
C VAL A 135 -25.36 2.58 -25.74
N LEU A 136 -24.73 3.17 -24.72
CA LEU A 136 -23.45 3.86 -24.86
C LEU A 136 -22.36 2.89 -25.33
N VAL A 137 -22.15 1.77 -24.63
CA VAL A 137 -21.10 0.79 -24.95
C VAL A 137 -21.27 0.23 -26.36
N ASN A 138 -22.50 -0.10 -26.77
CA ASN A 138 -22.79 -0.56 -28.12
C ASN A 138 -22.57 0.49 -29.23
N SER A 139 -22.35 1.76 -28.88
CA SER A 139 -22.14 2.86 -29.83
C SER A 139 -20.68 3.29 -29.98
N LEU A 140 -19.79 2.79 -29.11
CA LEU A 140 -18.37 3.14 -29.10
C LEU A 140 -17.56 2.26 -30.07
N HIS A 141 -16.35 2.68 -30.40
CA HIS A 141 -15.40 1.91 -31.21
C HIS A 141 -14.47 1.10 -30.31
N ASP A 142 -13.80 0.08 -30.85
CA ASP A 142 -12.99 -0.89 -30.10
C ASP A 142 -11.95 -0.21 -29.18
N GLU A 143 -11.29 0.85 -29.65
CA GLU A 143 -10.31 1.63 -28.87
C GLU A 143 -10.92 2.31 -27.63
N ASP A 144 -12.17 2.75 -27.73
CA ASP A 144 -12.89 3.42 -26.63
C ASP A 144 -13.60 2.42 -25.70
N ILE A 145 -13.86 1.20 -26.19
CA ILE A 145 -14.50 0.13 -25.43
C ILE A 145 -13.50 -0.55 -24.50
N GLU A 146 -12.25 -0.76 -24.92
CA GLU A 146 -11.20 -1.41 -24.13
C GLU A 146 -11.18 -1.00 -22.65
N PRO A 147 -11.05 0.30 -22.29
CA PRO A 147 -10.98 0.73 -20.89
C PRO A 147 -12.30 0.54 -20.11
N LEU A 148 -13.42 0.39 -20.80
CA LEU A 148 -14.76 0.25 -20.21
C LEU A 148 -15.17 -1.20 -19.98
N LEU A 149 -14.46 -2.18 -20.55
CA LEU A 149 -14.81 -3.60 -20.45
C LEU A 149 -14.80 -4.10 -19.01
N ASP A 150 -13.68 -3.90 -18.30
CA ASP A 150 -13.52 -4.32 -16.90
C ASP A 150 -14.61 -3.69 -16.01
N GLN A 151 -14.89 -2.40 -16.24
CA GLN A 151 -15.91 -1.64 -15.52
C GLN A 151 -17.32 -2.17 -15.82
N THR A 152 -17.65 -2.39 -17.09
CA THR A 152 -18.98 -2.85 -17.51
C THR A 152 -19.29 -4.22 -16.93
N LEU A 153 -18.36 -5.17 -17.04
CA LEU A 153 -18.54 -6.51 -16.49
C LEU A 153 -18.61 -6.49 -14.95
N SER A 154 -17.78 -5.69 -14.27
CA SER A 154 -17.84 -5.56 -12.80
C SER A 154 -19.16 -4.93 -12.32
N ILE A 155 -19.73 -3.99 -13.07
CA ILE A 155 -21.05 -3.39 -12.76
C ILE A 155 -22.14 -4.44 -12.90
N VAL A 156 -22.13 -5.22 -13.97
CA VAL A 156 -23.10 -6.30 -14.21
C VAL A 156 -23.08 -7.29 -13.05
N ILE A 157 -21.89 -7.74 -12.64
CA ILE A 157 -21.73 -8.68 -11.52
C ILE A 157 -22.28 -8.10 -10.22
N ARG A 158 -21.92 -6.86 -9.89
CA ARG A 158 -22.29 -6.25 -8.61
C ARG A 158 -23.78 -6.00 -8.46
N TYR A 159 -24.45 -5.59 -9.52
CA TYR A 159 -25.85 -5.13 -9.47
C TYR A 159 -26.85 -6.15 -10.04
N TRP A 160 -26.40 -7.36 -10.43
CA TRP A 160 -27.25 -8.40 -11.00
C TRP A 160 -28.51 -8.70 -10.17
N ASP A 161 -28.35 -8.82 -8.85
CA ASP A 161 -29.46 -9.11 -7.93
C ASP A 161 -30.47 -7.96 -7.83
N MET A 162 -30.05 -6.73 -8.15
CA MET A 162 -30.91 -5.54 -8.18
C MET A 162 -31.60 -5.31 -9.53
N PHE A 163 -31.17 -6.03 -10.58
CA PHE A 163 -31.73 -5.88 -11.93
C PHE A 163 -33.07 -6.58 -12.09
N THR A 164 -33.99 -5.92 -12.80
CA THR A 164 -35.23 -6.52 -13.31
C THR A 164 -34.95 -7.56 -14.40
N GLU A 165 -35.94 -8.40 -14.72
CA GLU A 165 -35.79 -9.45 -15.75
C GLU A 165 -35.42 -8.86 -17.12
N ASP A 166 -36.04 -7.75 -17.52
CA ASP A 166 -35.75 -7.06 -18.78
C ASP A 166 -34.31 -6.53 -18.86
N THR A 167 -33.81 -5.96 -17.75
CA THR A 167 -32.43 -5.44 -17.69
C THR A 167 -31.39 -6.54 -17.58
N ARG A 168 -31.71 -7.68 -16.97
CA ARG A 168 -30.85 -8.89 -17.02
C ARG A 168 -30.73 -9.42 -18.45
N ASN A 169 -31.82 -9.44 -19.20
CA ASN A 169 -31.79 -9.80 -20.63
C ASN A 169 -30.94 -8.81 -21.43
N CYS A 170 -31.11 -7.50 -21.22
CA CYS A 170 -30.27 -6.47 -21.84
C CYS A 170 -28.78 -6.62 -21.48
N ALA A 171 -28.46 -6.92 -20.22
CA ALA A 171 -27.10 -7.19 -19.78
C ALA A 171 -26.51 -8.45 -20.44
N TYR A 172 -27.30 -9.51 -20.59
CA TYR A 172 -26.90 -10.72 -21.29
C TYR A 172 -26.57 -10.43 -22.76
N GLU A 173 -27.45 -9.70 -23.46
CA GLU A 173 -27.25 -9.29 -24.85
C GLU A 173 -26.02 -8.39 -25.01
N LEU A 174 -25.78 -7.46 -24.07
CA LEU A 174 -24.60 -6.60 -24.07
C LEU A 174 -23.31 -7.41 -23.96
N VAL A 175 -23.25 -8.38 -23.03
CA VAL A 175 -22.09 -9.26 -22.86
C VAL A 175 -21.89 -10.15 -24.09
N GLU A 176 -22.97 -10.67 -24.68
CA GLU A 176 -22.92 -11.43 -25.94
C GLU A 176 -22.35 -10.58 -27.08
N ASN A 177 -22.80 -9.32 -27.21
CA ASN A 177 -22.32 -8.39 -28.22
C ASN A 177 -20.83 -8.09 -28.06
N ILE A 178 -20.38 -7.84 -26.82
CA ILE A 178 -18.96 -7.58 -26.53
C ILE A 178 -18.11 -8.79 -26.93
N LEU A 179 -18.49 -10.00 -26.50
CA LEU A 179 -17.70 -11.21 -26.73
C LEU A 179 -17.67 -11.62 -28.21
N ARG A 180 -18.75 -11.37 -28.97
CA ARG A 180 -18.84 -11.76 -30.39
C ARG A 180 -18.38 -10.69 -31.36
N SER A 181 -18.80 -9.45 -31.15
CA SER A 181 -18.55 -8.35 -32.10
C SER A 181 -17.13 -7.80 -31.97
N HIS A 182 -16.53 -7.90 -30.79
CA HIS A 182 -15.18 -7.41 -30.49
C HIS A 182 -14.24 -8.56 -30.11
N SER A 183 -14.30 -9.68 -30.82
CA SER A 183 -13.54 -10.89 -30.48
C SER A 183 -12.01 -10.70 -30.49
N GLU A 184 -11.48 -9.83 -31.36
CA GLU A 184 -10.05 -9.50 -31.39
C GLU A 184 -9.63 -8.75 -30.12
N LEU A 185 -10.40 -7.73 -29.73
CA LEU A 185 -10.19 -6.99 -28.49
C LEU A 185 -10.27 -7.89 -27.24
N VAL A 186 -11.21 -8.84 -27.22
CA VAL A 186 -11.34 -9.82 -26.13
C VAL A 186 -10.10 -10.70 -26.06
N GLN A 187 -9.50 -11.10 -27.19
CA GLN A 187 -8.26 -11.88 -27.20
C GLN A 187 -7.04 -11.10 -26.69
N ASP A 188 -7.06 -9.78 -26.74
CA ASP A 188 -5.98 -8.94 -26.21
C ASP A 188 -6.17 -8.64 -24.71
N VAL A 189 -7.42 -8.56 -24.24
CA VAL A 189 -7.79 -8.04 -22.90
C VAL A 189 -8.34 -9.12 -21.95
N TYR A 190 -8.50 -10.37 -22.38
CA TYR A 190 -9.06 -11.47 -21.55
C TYR A 190 -8.33 -11.68 -20.21
N ASN A 191 -7.08 -11.24 -20.11
CA ASN A 191 -6.28 -11.32 -18.90
C ASN A 191 -6.89 -10.51 -17.73
N THR A 192 -7.43 -9.32 -17.97
CA THR A 192 -7.99 -8.43 -16.92
C THR A 192 -9.48 -8.57 -16.72
N MET A 193 -10.19 -9.28 -17.59
CA MET A 193 -11.64 -9.45 -17.46
C MET A 193 -12.04 -10.15 -16.15
N PRO A 194 -13.09 -9.71 -15.45
CA PRO A 194 -13.61 -10.38 -14.25
C PRO A 194 -14.24 -11.75 -14.59
N SER A 195 -14.45 -12.58 -13.56
CA SER A 195 -15.20 -13.84 -13.70
C SER A 195 -16.70 -13.59 -13.55
N LEU A 196 -17.49 -14.21 -14.41
CA LEU A 196 -18.95 -14.17 -14.42
C LEU A 196 -19.56 -15.35 -13.64
N ALA A 197 -18.76 -16.13 -12.92
CA ALA A 197 -19.19 -17.36 -12.23
C ALA A 197 -20.27 -17.15 -11.16
N SER A 198 -20.44 -15.93 -10.64
CA SER A 198 -21.52 -15.60 -9.69
C SER A 198 -22.91 -15.62 -10.33
N ILE A 199 -23.01 -15.53 -11.66
CA ILE A 199 -24.27 -15.44 -12.41
C ILE A 199 -24.50 -16.75 -13.19
N PRO A 200 -25.43 -17.62 -12.75
CA PRO A 200 -25.69 -18.90 -13.42
C PRO A 200 -26.13 -18.75 -14.88
N GLU A 201 -26.88 -17.69 -15.21
CA GLU A 201 -27.34 -17.43 -16.58
C GLU A 201 -26.19 -17.16 -17.56
N MET A 202 -25.03 -16.67 -17.07
CA MET A 202 -23.85 -16.33 -17.88
C MET A 202 -22.82 -17.47 -17.98
N SER A 203 -23.15 -18.68 -17.50
CA SER A 203 -22.26 -19.84 -17.49
C SER A 203 -21.62 -20.20 -18.84
N LYS A 204 -22.32 -19.95 -19.96
CA LYS A 204 -21.78 -20.14 -21.31
C LYS A 204 -20.56 -19.24 -21.57
N PHE A 205 -20.70 -17.95 -21.27
CA PHE A 205 -19.63 -16.97 -21.45
C PHE A 205 -18.49 -17.20 -20.46
N GLU A 206 -18.81 -17.60 -19.22
CA GLU A 206 -17.80 -17.96 -18.23
C GLU A 206 -16.94 -19.14 -18.70
N SER A 207 -17.53 -20.17 -19.30
CA SER A 207 -16.75 -21.32 -19.79
C SER A 207 -15.74 -20.92 -20.86
N GLU A 208 -16.11 -20.00 -21.76
CA GLU A 208 -15.22 -19.47 -22.79
C GLU A 208 -14.08 -18.62 -22.18
N LEU A 209 -14.39 -17.78 -21.19
CA LEU A 209 -13.38 -16.99 -20.48
C LEU A 209 -12.42 -17.85 -19.66
N VAL A 210 -12.91 -18.90 -19.00
CA VAL A 210 -12.09 -19.85 -18.24
C VAL A 210 -11.15 -20.62 -19.18
N ASP A 211 -11.62 -21.04 -20.36
CA ASP A 211 -10.77 -21.71 -21.36
C ASP A 211 -9.66 -20.79 -21.89
N LEU A 212 -9.93 -19.48 -22.05
CA LEU A 212 -8.92 -18.49 -22.41
C LEU A 212 -7.92 -18.25 -21.28
N LYS A 213 -8.39 -18.03 -20.05
CA LYS A 213 -7.55 -17.80 -18.87
C LYS A 213 -6.73 -19.04 -18.48
N GLY A 214 -7.23 -20.24 -18.77
CA GLY A 214 -6.52 -21.51 -18.54
C GLY A 214 -5.23 -21.65 -19.36
N LYS A 215 -5.06 -20.83 -20.42
CA LYS A 215 -3.81 -20.75 -21.19
C LYS A 215 -2.74 -19.90 -20.50
N MET A 216 -3.11 -19.08 -19.52
CA MET A 216 -2.17 -18.22 -18.79
C MET A 216 -1.46 -18.97 -17.69
N ASP A 217 -0.19 -18.63 -17.49
CA ASP A 217 0.57 -19.06 -16.33
C ASP A 217 0.15 -18.30 -15.07
N VAL A 218 0.33 -18.94 -13.91
CA VAL A 218 -0.05 -18.42 -12.59
C VAL A 218 0.53 -17.02 -12.33
N ARG A 219 1.74 -16.76 -12.81
CA ARG A 219 2.42 -15.46 -12.69
C ARG A 219 1.68 -14.36 -13.44
N SER A 220 1.31 -14.59 -14.70
CA SER A 220 0.58 -13.60 -15.51
C SER A 220 -0.82 -13.33 -14.96
N GLN A 221 -1.48 -14.34 -14.38
CA GLN A 221 -2.75 -14.15 -13.70
C GLN A 221 -2.62 -13.24 -12.47
N PHE A 222 -1.57 -13.40 -11.65
CA PHE A 222 -1.30 -12.46 -10.55
C PHE A 222 -1.03 -11.04 -11.04
N LEU A 223 -0.27 -10.87 -12.14
CA LEU A 223 -0.05 -9.55 -12.74
C LEU A 223 -1.34 -8.91 -13.25
N ALA A 224 -2.27 -9.70 -13.78
CA ALA A 224 -3.59 -9.20 -14.17
C ALA A 224 -4.39 -8.70 -12.95
N PHE A 225 -4.36 -9.42 -11.82
CA PHE A 225 -4.96 -8.94 -10.58
C PHE A 225 -4.31 -7.64 -10.07
N VAL A 226 -2.99 -7.51 -10.18
CA VAL A 226 -2.28 -6.26 -9.84
C VAL A 226 -2.81 -5.09 -10.67
N ARG A 227 -2.96 -5.27 -11.99
CA ARG A 227 -3.47 -4.23 -12.89
C ARG A 227 -4.90 -3.83 -12.52
N ARG A 228 -5.79 -4.80 -12.23
CA ARG A 228 -7.18 -4.53 -11.82
C ARG A 228 -7.28 -3.82 -10.47
N CYS A 229 -6.46 -4.21 -9.49
CA CYS A 229 -6.40 -3.55 -8.17
C CYS A 229 -5.88 -2.11 -8.26
N GLN A 230 -5.07 -1.79 -9.27
CA GLN A 230 -4.60 -0.42 -9.53
C GLN A 230 -5.66 0.48 -10.21
N SER A 231 -6.84 -0.05 -10.55
CA SER A 231 -7.90 0.73 -11.17
C SER A 231 -8.42 1.85 -10.27
N GLU A 232 -8.90 2.93 -10.89
CA GLU A 232 -9.58 4.03 -10.21
C GLU A 232 -11.02 3.64 -9.78
N ASN A 233 -11.62 2.68 -10.47
CA ASN A 233 -13.00 2.27 -10.24
C ASN A 233 -13.12 1.33 -9.03
N ALA A 234 -13.82 1.79 -7.98
CA ALA A 234 -14.05 1.02 -6.76
C ALA A 234 -14.74 -0.34 -7.01
N THR A 235 -15.66 -0.41 -7.98
CA THR A 235 -16.36 -1.66 -8.32
C THR A 235 -15.44 -2.70 -8.93
N VAL A 236 -14.51 -2.29 -9.79
CA VAL A 236 -13.51 -3.16 -10.41
C VAL A 236 -12.54 -3.68 -9.35
N VAL A 237 -12.07 -2.80 -8.46
CA VAL A 237 -11.16 -3.17 -7.36
C VAL A 237 -11.84 -4.14 -6.39
N GLU A 238 -13.09 -3.88 -6.00
CA GLU A 238 -13.84 -4.77 -5.10
C GLU A 238 -14.04 -6.16 -5.71
N GLN A 239 -14.39 -6.24 -7.00
CA GLN A 239 -14.54 -7.51 -7.71
C GLN A 239 -13.19 -8.24 -7.84
N ALA A 240 -12.12 -7.53 -8.20
CA ALA A 240 -10.79 -8.10 -8.31
C ALA A 240 -10.29 -8.68 -6.98
N LEU A 241 -10.52 -7.98 -5.86
CA LEU A 241 -10.17 -8.46 -4.53
C LEU A 241 -11.01 -9.67 -4.10
N THR A 242 -12.30 -9.68 -4.44
CA THR A 242 -13.22 -10.79 -4.14
C THR A 242 -12.79 -12.08 -4.85
N GLU A 243 -12.34 -11.97 -6.10
CA GLU A 243 -11.78 -13.08 -6.88
C GLU A 243 -10.35 -13.46 -6.44
N LEU A 244 -9.55 -12.49 -5.99
CA LEU A 244 -8.17 -12.72 -5.56
C LEU A 244 -8.11 -13.54 -4.26
N VAL A 245 -9.04 -13.37 -3.32
CA VAL A 245 -9.07 -14.13 -2.05
C VAL A 245 -9.05 -15.66 -2.26
N PRO A 246 -9.99 -16.28 -3.01
CA PRO A 246 -9.95 -17.72 -3.25
C PRO A 246 -8.75 -18.13 -4.10
N TYR A 247 -8.33 -17.31 -5.08
CA TYR A 247 -7.15 -17.60 -5.90
C TYR A 247 -5.84 -17.65 -5.09
N LEU A 248 -5.69 -16.77 -4.10
CA LEU A 248 -4.57 -16.78 -3.15
C LEU A 248 -4.55 -18.05 -2.28
N LEU A 249 -5.72 -18.57 -1.91
CA LEU A 249 -5.82 -19.81 -1.11
C LEU A 249 -5.45 -21.05 -1.92
N GLU A 250 -5.76 -21.06 -3.22
CA GLU A 250 -5.44 -22.18 -4.11
C GLU A 250 -3.95 -22.21 -4.51
N HIS A 251 -3.33 -21.05 -4.72
CA HIS A 251 -1.97 -20.91 -5.24
C HIS A 251 -0.95 -20.37 -4.21
N ASP A 252 -1.18 -20.58 -2.91
CA ASP A 252 -0.28 -20.14 -1.84
C ASP A 252 1.17 -20.67 -2.00
N GLU A 253 1.30 -21.91 -2.48
CA GLU A 253 2.58 -22.58 -2.70
C GLU A 253 3.46 -21.83 -3.71
N PHE A 254 2.86 -21.34 -4.79
CA PHE A 254 3.57 -20.59 -5.82
C PHE A 254 4.16 -19.30 -5.21
N LEU A 255 3.35 -18.55 -4.45
CA LEU A 255 3.78 -17.31 -3.82
C LEU A 255 4.91 -17.53 -2.84
N HIS A 256 4.79 -18.49 -1.92
CA HIS A 256 5.85 -18.71 -0.93
C HIS A 256 7.12 -19.27 -1.57
N ARG A 257 7.00 -20.13 -2.59
CA ARG A 257 8.17 -20.66 -3.31
C ARG A 257 8.91 -19.59 -4.09
N THR A 258 8.20 -18.65 -4.72
CA THR A 258 8.83 -17.53 -5.43
C THR A 258 9.60 -16.60 -4.49
N VAL A 259 9.07 -16.32 -3.30
CA VAL A 259 9.77 -15.51 -2.28
C VAL A 259 10.98 -16.22 -1.68
N LEU A 260 10.90 -17.53 -1.48
CA LEU A 260 11.98 -18.33 -0.88
C LEU A 260 13.11 -18.67 -1.87
N GLY A 261 12.90 -18.44 -3.17
CA GLY A 261 13.89 -18.67 -4.23
C GLY A 261 15.14 -17.81 -4.09
N GLU A 262 16.21 -18.20 -4.78
CA GLU A 262 17.49 -17.45 -4.78
C GLU A 262 17.34 -16.03 -5.36
N GLN A 263 16.43 -15.86 -6.32
CA GLN A 263 16.02 -14.56 -6.83
C GLN A 263 14.50 -14.43 -6.64
N PRO A 264 14.03 -13.59 -5.71
CA PRO A 264 12.61 -13.40 -5.50
C PRO A 264 12.00 -12.69 -6.71
N ASP A 265 10.88 -13.23 -7.18
CA ASP A 265 10.12 -12.66 -8.28
C ASP A 265 9.44 -11.34 -7.86
N PRO A 266 9.59 -10.23 -8.61
CA PRO A 266 8.96 -8.96 -8.28
C PRO A 266 7.43 -9.00 -8.24
N VAL A 267 6.78 -10.04 -8.80
CA VAL A 267 5.31 -10.15 -8.81
C VAL A 267 4.70 -10.07 -7.41
N VAL A 268 5.33 -10.70 -6.41
CA VAL A 268 4.82 -10.68 -5.02
C VAL A 268 4.98 -9.28 -4.40
N ALA A 269 6.09 -8.59 -4.68
CA ALA A 269 6.29 -7.20 -4.26
C ALA A 269 5.24 -6.27 -4.89
N GLN A 270 4.98 -6.40 -6.19
CA GLN A 270 3.97 -5.62 -6.90
C GLN A 270 2.56 -5.89 -6.37
N LEU A 271 2.25 -7.15 -6.06
CA LEU A 271 0.97 -7.55 -5.48
C LEU A 271 0.76 -6.92 -4.10
N ILE A 272 1.68 -7.11 -3.16
CA ILE A 272 1.59 -6.50 -1.82
C ILE A 272 1.51 -4.97 -1.94
N ARG A 273 2.30 -4.37 -2.83
CA ARG A 273 2.28 -2.92 -3.03
C ARG A 273 0.91 -2.42 -3.49
N SER A 274 0.32 -3.08 -4.50
CA SER A 274 -1.02 -2.73 -4.99
C SER A 274 -2.10 -2.87 -3.92
N LEU A 275 -2.03 -3.92 -3.07
CA LEU A 275 -2.97 -4.13 -1.98
C LEU A 275 -2.81 -3.10 -0.86
N LEU A 276 -1.58 -2.75 -0.52
CA LEU A 276 -1.31 -1.68 0.46
C LEU A 276 -1.78 -0.32 -0.05
N ASP A 277 -1.63 -0.04 -1.35
CA ASP A 277 -2.19 1.16 -1.98
C ASP A 277 -3.73 1.17 -1.95
N CYS A 278 -4.38 0.03 -2.20
CA CYS A 278 -5.83 -0.10 -2.06
C CYS A 278 -6.29 0.19 -0.63
N CYS A 279 -5.61 -0.35 0.39
CA CYS A 279 -5.91 -0.07 1.80
C CYS A 279 -5.85 1.43 2.11
N VAL A 280 -4.85 2.15 1.61
CA VAL A 280 -4.70 3.60 1.87
C VAL A 280 -5.73 4.41 1.08
N LYS A 281 -5.91 4.09 -0.21
CA LYS A 281 -6.80 4.82 -1.12
C LYS A 281 -8.27 4.74 -0.70
N PHE A 282 -8.73 3.54 -0.30
CA PHE A 282 -10.13 3.31 0.04
C PHE A 282 -10.42 3.36 1.54
N ASN A 283 -9.44 3.71 2.38
CA ASN A 283 -9.59 3.77 3.85
C ASN A 283 -10.80 4.60 4.30
N THR A 284 -11.06 5.73 3.62
CA THR A 284 -12.21 6.62 3.91
C THR A 284 -13.44 6.32 3.05
N SER A 285 -13.26 5.66 1.91
CA SER A 285 -14.28 5.52 0.87
C SER A 285 -15.09 4.23 0.99
N SER A 286 -14.44 3.11 1.34
CA SER A 286 -15.09 1.80 1.44
C SER A 286 -14.39 0.89 2.44
N ASP A 287 -15.14 0.51 3.48
CA ASP A 287 -14.69 -0.47 4.47
C ASP A 287 -14.55 -1.88 3.86
N VAL A 288 -15.37 -2.22 2.86
CA VAL A 288 -15.37 -3.55 2.22
C VAL A 288 -14.07 -3.78 1.45
N ILE A 289 -13.65 -2.81 0.64
CA ILE A 289 -12.40 -2.88 -0.14
C ILE A 289 -11.19 -2.94 0.80
N THR A 290 -11.21 -2.12 1.85
CA THR A 290 -10.16 -2.07 2.86
C THR A 290 -10.03 -3.41 3.60
N LEU A 291 -11.15 -4.02 3.97
CA LEU A 291 -11.20 -5.32 4.63
C LEU A 291 -10.69 -6.46 3.72
N LEU A 292 -11.14 -6.49 2.45
CA LEU A 292 -10.71 -7.50 1.48
C LEU A 292 -9.21 -7.37 1.17
N SER A 293 -8.71 -6.15 0.98
CA SER A 293 -7.29 -5.88 0.77
C SER A 293 -6.45 -6.39 1.96
N ALA A 294 -6.90 -6.10 3.18
CA ALA A 294 -6.24 -6.58 4.40
C ALA A 294 -6.30 -8.11 4.55
N ARG A 295 -7.38 -8.76 4.08
CA ARG A 295 -7.49 -10.22 4.02
C ARG A 295 -6.48 -10.79 3.03
N CYS A 296 -6.36 -10.23 1.83
CA CYS A 296 -5.37 -10.64 0.83
C CYS A 296 -3.93 -10.49 1.36
N ILE A 297 -3.60 -9.35 1.99
CA ILE A 297 -2.28 -9.13 2.62
C ILE A 297 -2.01 -10.19 3.71
N GLY A 298 -3.02 -10.48 4.54
CA GLY A 298 -2.93 -11.53 5.56
C GLY A 298 -2.73 -12.93 4.97
N LEU A 299 -3.31 -13.23 3.80
CA LEU A 299 -3.15 -14.53 3.12
C LEU A 299 -1.75 -14.69 2.51
N ILE A 300 -1.21 -13.65 1.87
CA ILE A 300 0.16 -13.64 1.35
C ILE A 300 1.15 -13.85 2.51
N GLY A 301 0.91 -13.16 3.62
CA GLY A 301 1.70 -13.22 4.83
C GLY A 301 2.79 -12.15 4.88
N CYS A 302 3.35 -11.98 6.07
CA CYS A 302 4.43 -11.04 6.33
C CYS A 302 5.76 -11.56 5.73
N LEU A 303 6.29 -10.83 4.76
CA LEU A 303 7.52 -11.15 4.06
C LEU A 303 8.72 -10.45 4.70
N ASP A 304 9.90 -11.06 4.61
CA ASP A 304 11.16 -10.46 5.03
C ASP A 304 11.49 -9.21 4.18
N PRO A 305 11.53 -8.00 4.76
CA PRO A 305 11.84 -6.77 4.04
C PRO A 305 13.25 -6.76 3.44
N ASN A 306 14.18 -7.58 3.94
CA ASN A 306 15.54 -7.67 3.38
C ASN A 306 15.59 -8.47 2.07
N ARG A 307 14.54 -9.24 1.78
CA ARG A 307 14.47 -10.08 0.58
C ARG A 307 13.54 -9.51 -0.47
N VAL A 308 12.43 -8.93 -0.05
CA VAL A 308 11.40 -8.40 -0.94
C VAL A 308 11.33 -6.90 -0.73
N ASP A 309 11.81 -6.15 -1.72
CA ASP A 309 11.78 -4.69 -1.69
C ASP A 309 10.52 -4.16 -2.41
N SER A 310 9.74 -3.33 -1.72
CA SER A 310 8.53 -2.70 -2.24
C SER A 310 8.50 -1.22 -1.85
N ILE A 311 9.50 -0.46 -2.31
CA ILE A 311 9.55 0.98 -2.08
C ILE A 311 8.49 1.67 -2.95
N LYS A 312 7.65 2.50 -2.33
CA LYS A 312 6.88 3.51 -3.07
C LYS A 312 7.89 4.54 -3.58
N GLU A 313 8.12 4.60 -4.90
CA GLU A 313 8.87 5.69 -5.51
C GLU A 313 8.17 7.01 -5.15
N LYS A 314 8.75 7.75 -4.21
CA LYS A 314 8.37 9.13 -3.98
C LYS A 314 9.01 9.92 -5.11
N ARG A 315 8.26 10.10 -6.20
CA ARG A 315 8.70 10.94 -7.31
C ARG A 315 8.63 12.38 -6.81
N ASP A 316 9.74 12.90 -6.33
CA ASP A 316 9.88 14.30 -5.95
C ASP A 316 10.53 15.03 -7.14
N ILE A 317 9.92 16.13 -7.57
CA ILE A 317 10.50 16.95 -8.64
C ILE A 317 11.54 17.91 -8.07
N LEU A 318 12.72 17.92 -8.68
CA LEU A 318 13.81 18.84 -8.33
C LEU A 318 13.91 19.93 -9.40
N VAL A 319 13.66 21.17 -8.98
CA VAL A 319 13.85 22.38 -9.79
C VAL A 319 15.22 22.97 -9.43
N LEU A 320 16.22 22.75 -10.28
CA LEU A 320 17.62 23.12 -10.09
C LEU A 320 17.93 24.56 -10.54
N SER A 321 17.28 25.03 -11.60
CA SER A 321 17.55 26.33 -12.23
C SER A 321 16.47 27.38 -11.93
N ASN A 322 15.65 27.16 -10.89
CA ASN A 322 14.62 28.11 -10.46
C ASN A 322 13.73 28.60 -11.62
N PHE A 323 13.38 27.70 -12.56
CA PHE A 323 12.58 27.98 -13.75
C PHE A 323 13.28 28.83 -14.84
N ASP A 324 14.59 29.05 -14.78
CA ASP A 324 15.30 29.77 -15.85
C ASP A 324 15.23 29.01 -17.19
N SER A 325 15.22 27.67 -17.15
CA SER A 325 15.05 26.83 -18.34
C SER A 325 13.58 26.54 -18.64
N MET A 326 13.19 26.65 -19.92
CA MET A 326 11.85 26.29 -20.39
C MET A 326 11.60 24.77 -20.29
N GLU A 327 12.63 23.95 -20.49
CA GLU A 327 12.52 22.48 -20.38
C GLU A 327 12.24 22.05 -18.94
N GLU A 328 12.96 22.63 -17.97
CA GLU A 328 12.70 22.41 -16.55
C GLU A 328 11.29 22.86 -16.16
N THR A 329 10.86 24.02 -16.67
CA THR A 329 9.51 24.54 -16.43
C THR A 329 8.45 23.61 -17.02
N PHE A 330 8.71 23.02 -18.20
CA PHE A 330 7.82 22.06 -18.83
C PHE A 330 7.69 20.77 -18.01
N ASP A 331 8.81 20.21 -17.54
CA ASP A 331 8.80 19.02 -16.67
C ASP A 331 8.08 19.29 -15.35
N PHE A 332 8.26 20.49 -14.79
CA PHE A 332 7.50 20.95 -13.63
C PHE A 332 6.00 21.00 -13.88
N ILE A 333 5.58 21.56 -15.01
CA ILE A 333 4.16 21.65 -15.36
C ILE A 333 3.56 20.25 -15.55
N LEU A 334 4.24 19.35 -16.26
CA LEU A 334 3.75 17.98 -16.44
C LEU A 334 3.61 17.24 -15.12
N PHE A 335 4.62 17.34 -14.25
CA PHE A 335 4.59 16.76 -12.92
C PHE A 335 3.45 17.34 -12.08
N PHE A 336 3.27 18.67 -12.10
CA PHE A 336 2.21 19.35 -11.37
C PHE A 336 0.81 18.99 -11.88
N LEU A 337 0.65 18.82 -13.20
CA LEU A 337 -0.59 18.35 -13.82
C LEU A 337 -0.90 16.91 -13.38
N GLN A 338 0.07 16.00 -13.50
CA GLN A 338 -0.09 14.59 -13.21
C GLN A 338 -0.39 14.29 -11.73
N HIS A 339 0.38 14.88 -10.82
CA HIS A 339 0.38 14.45 -9.41
C HIS A 339 -0.44 15.32 -8.47
N VAL A 340 -0.93 16.49 -8.93
CA VAL A 340 -1.68 17.41 -8.06
C VAL A 340 -2.96 17.91 -8.72
N LEU A 341 -2.87 18.51 -9.91
CA LEU A 341 -4.04 19.17 -10.51
C LEU A 341 -5.10 18.18 -10.97
N VAL A 342 -4.74 17.07 -11.61
CA VAL A 342 -5.70 16.06 -12.06
C VAL A 342 -6.44 15.43 -10.88
N GLU A 343 -5.73 15.08 -9.81
CA GLU A 343 -6.35 14.56 -8.60
C GLU A 343 -7.26 15.61 -7.93
N ALA A 344 -6.82 16.87 -7.83
CA ALA A 344 -7.64 17.96 -7.30
C ALA A 344 -8.90 18.24 -8.15
N PHE A 345 -8.82 18.04 -9.47
CA PHE A 345 -9.97 18.23 -10.38
C PHE A 345 -11.00 17.12 -10.24
N LEU A 346 -10.55 15.87 -10.15
CA LEU A 346 -11.42 14.71 -9.95
C LEU A 346 -12.05 14.70 -8.54
N SER A 347 -11.35 15.21 -7.53
CA SER A 347 -11.86 15.28 -6.15
C SER A 347 -12.71 16.52 -5.85
N ALA A 348 -12.71 17.52 -6.72
CA ALA A 348 -13.45 18.76 -6.49
C ALA A 348 -14.97 18.54 -6.48
N SER A 349 -15.59 18.80 -5.33
CA SER A 349 -17.04 18.62 -5.10
C SER A 349 -17.91 19.75 -5.68
N ASN A 350 -17.30 20.83 -6.16
CA ASN A 350 -18.01 22.02 -6.63
C ASN A 350 -17.67 22.33 -8.09
N THR A 351 -18.69 22.56 -8.93
CA THR A 351 -18.54 22.91 -10.35
C THR A 351 -17.76 24.20 -10.57
N ARG A 352 -17.86 25.18 -9.65
CA ARG A 352 -17.05 26.41 -9.70
C ARG A 352 -15.57 26.10 -9.46
N ALA A 353 -15.27 25.20 -8.53
CA ALA A 353 -13.91 24.77 -8.22
C ALA A 353 -13.29 23.99 -9.40
N GLN A 354 -14.03 23.03 -9.95
CA GLN A 354 -13.65 22.34 -11.19
C GLN A 354 -13.43 23.30 -12.35
N GLY A 355 -14.23 24.35 -12.49
CA GLY A 355 -14.04 25.38 -13.52
C GLY A 355 -12.73 26.16 -13.38
N PHE A 356 -12.30 26.49 -12.16
CA PHE A 356 -11.00 27.14 -11.92
C PHE A 356 -9.82 26.20 -12.19
N LEU A 357 -9.95 24.91 -11.84
CA LEU A 357 -8.94 23.89 -12.11
C LEU A 357 -8.86 23.56 -13.61
N ALA A 358 -9.98 23.51 -14.32
CA ALA A 358 -10.00 23.36 -15.78
C ALA A 358 -9.33 24.54 -16.49
N TYR A 359 -9.58 25.77 -16.02
CA TYR A 359 -8.84 26.96 -16.47
C TYR A 359 -7.33 26.82 -16.22
N ALA A 360 -6.93 26.28 -15.06
CA ALA A 360 -5.53 26.05 -14.73
C ALA A 360 -4.86 25.11 -15.73
N MET A 361 -5.43 23.91 -15.88
CA MET A 361 -4.92 22.86 -16.74
C MET A 361 -4.79 23.36 -18.17
N GLN A 362 -5.83 24.02 -18.69
CA GLN A 362 -5.82 24.60 -20.03
C GLN A 362 -4.65 25.59 -20.23
N ASN A 363 -4.45 26.54 -19.32
CA ASN A 363 -3.40 27.56 -19.52
C ASN A 363 -2.00 26.96 -19.35
N LEU A 364 -1.81 26.03 -18.42
CA LEU A 364 -0.55 25.32 -18.26
C LEU A 364 -0.21 24.48 -19.51
N LEU A 365 -1.19 23.75 -20.06
CA LEU A 365 -1.02 23.01 -21.32
C LEU A 365 -0.71 23.91 -22.52
N ARG A 366 -1.34 25.09 -22.59
CA ARG A 366 -1.05 26.10 -23.62
C ARG A 366 0.35 26.70 -23.49
N PHE A 367 0.82 26.96 -22.26
CA PHE A 367 2.19 27.43 -22.05
C PHE A 367 3.23 26.38 -22.46
N CYS A 368 2.91 25.10 -22.28
CA CYS A 368 3.70 23.98 -22.78
C CYS A 368 3.68 23.85 -24.32
N GLY A 369 2.75 24.50 -25.02
CA GLY A 369 2.55 24.38 -26.47
C GLY A 369 2.01 23.00 -26.90
N LEU A 370 1.45 22.23 -25.96
CA LEU A 370 0.90 20.89 -26.20
C LEU A 370 -0.41 20.92 -27.00
N ASP A 371 -1.11 22.04 -26.96
CA ASP A 371 -2.29 22.31 -27.79
C ASP A 371 -1.97 22.17 -29.28
N SER A 372 -0.85 22.74 -29.74
CA SER A 372 -0.40 22.63 -31.13
C SER A 372 0.24 21.28 -31.47
N ALA A 373 1.05 20.73 -30.56
CA ALA A 373 1.80 19.48 -30.79
C ALA A 373 0.90 18.24 -30.86
N VAL A 374 -0.19 18.20 -30.11
CA VAL A 374 -1.12 17.06 -30.07
C VAL A 374 -2.21 17.17 -31.15
N THR A 375 -2.65 18.38 -31.49
CA THR A 375 -3.73 18.58 -32.49
C THR A 375 -3.23 18.57 -33.94
N GLN A 376 -2.00 19.01 -34.19
CA GLN A 376 -1.37 18.86 -35.50
C GLN A 376 -0.76 17.45 -35.57
N ARG A 377 -1.50 16.50 -36.15
CA ARG A 377 -0.99 15.18 -36.57
C ARG A 377 0.06 15.34 -37.69
N SER A 378 1.19 15.98 -37.38
CA SER A 378 2.30 16.12 -38.30
C SER A 378 2.94 14.73 -38.52
N ARG A 379 3.38 14.47 -39.76
CA ARG A 379 3.88 13.16 -40.19
C ARG A 379 5.21 12.73 -39.53
N ASP A 380 5.80 13.58 -38.68
CA ASP A 380 7.03 13.29 -37.92
C ASP A 380 6.73 13.02 -36.43
N VAL A 381 5.93 11.98 -36.18
CA VAL A 381 5.51 11.50 -34.85
C VAL A 381 6.69 11.15 -33.93
N GLN A 382 7.90 10.99 -34.47
CA GLN A 382 9.10 10.69 -33.71
C GLN A 382 10.00 11.90 -33.40
N ALA A 383 9.80 13.07 -34.01
CA ALA A 383 10.72 14.21 -33.85
C ALA A 383 10.32 15.22 -32.76
N ASP A 384 9.04 15.32 -32.41
CA ASP A 384 8.58 16.29 -31.41
C ASP A 384 8.75 15.76 -29.98
N GLU A 385 9.75 16.29 -29.29
CA GLU A 385 10.07 15.96 -27.90
C GLU A 385 8.89 16.21 -26.95
N LYS A 386 8.04 17.21 -27.26
CA LYS A 386 6.85 17.53 -26.45
C LYS A 386 5.78 16.44 -26.52
N TYR A 387 5.61 15.84 -27.69
CA TYR A 387 4.66 14.74 -27.88
C TYR A 387 5.14 13.45 -27.19
N ARG A 388 6.45 13.18 -27.17
CA ARG A 388 7.00 12.04 -26.40
C ARG A 388 6.74 12.20 -24.91
N ARG A 389 7.06 13.37 -24.34
CA ARG A 389 6.80 13.65 -22.91
C ARG A 389 5.31 13.65 -22.56
N TRP A 390 4.42 14.04 -23.48
CA TRP A 390 2.97 13.85 -23.32
C TRP A 390 2.56 12.37 -23.31
N SER A 391 3.19 11.56 -24.17
CA SER A 391 2.93 10.12 -24.26
C SER A 391 3.46 9.34 -23.05
N GLU A 392 4.44 9.89 -22.32
CA GLU A 392 4.92 9.33 -21.05
C GLU A 392 3.93 9.50 -19.89
N LEU A 393 2.95 10.41 -20.01
CA LEU A 393 1.90 10.56 -19.00
C LEU A 393 0.99 9.32 -18.94
N PRO A 394 0.49 8.95 -17.74
CA PRO A 394 -0.50 7.89 -17.59
C PRO A 394 -1.74 8.14 -18.44
N GLU A 395 -2.33 7.07 -18.96
CA GLU A 395 -3.47 7.17 -19.87
C GLU A 395 -4.68 7.87 -19.25
N THR A 396 -4.99 7.61 -17.98
CA THR A 396 -6.06 8.29 -17.22
C THR A 396 -5.85 9.80 -17.15
N VAL A 397 -4.61 10.22 -16.92
CA VAL A 397 -4.20 11.63 -16.86
C VAL A 397 -4.33 12.26 -18.25
N ARG A 398 -3.87 11.57 -19.30
CA ARG A 398 -4.04 12.05 -20.69
C ARG A 398 -5.50 12.19 -21.07
N ASN A 399 -6.33 11.19 -20.77
CA ASN A 399 -7.76 11.19 -21.09
C ASN A 399 -8.48 12.34 -20.38
N THR A 400 -8.09 12.64 -19.14
CA THR A 400 -8.61 13.80 -18.39
C THR A 400 -8.14 15.14 -18.95
N LEU A 401 -6.88 15.23 -19.40
CA LEU A 401 -6.28 16.47 -19.88
C LEU A 401 -6.62 16.80 -21.35
N THR A 402 -6.92 15.78 -22.17
CA THR A 402 -7.17 15.91 -23.61
C THR A 402 -8.28 16.91 -23.95
N PRO A 403 -9.44 16.94 -23.25
CA PRO A 403 -10.48 17.95 -23.47
C PRO A 403 -9.98 19.39 -23.27
N PHE A 404 -9.01 19.59 -22.38
CA PHE A 404 -8.50 20.92 -22.04
C PHE A 404 -7.46 21.48 -23.03
N LEU A 405 -7.01 20.68 -24.00
CA LEU A 405 -6.14 21.15 -25.09
C LEU A 405 -6.87 22.14 -26.00
N THR A 406 -8.18 21.96 -26.20
CA THR A 406 -9.00 22.77 -27.11
C THR A 406 -10.04 23.64 -26.40
N SER A 407 -10.21 23.47 -25.09
CA SER A 407 -11.16 24.22 -24.30
C SER A 407 -10.86 25.73 -24.28
N LYS A 408 -11.87 26.55 -23.94
CA LYS A 408 -11.78 28.02 -23.90
C LYS A 408 -12.27 28.61 -22.58
N TYR A 409 -11.90 27.99 -21.46
CA TYR A 409 -12.17 28.53 -20.13
C TYR A 409 -11.52 29.90 -19.95
N THR A 410 -12.29 30.84 -19.43
CA THR A 410 -11.84 32.19 -19.06
C THR A 410 -12.35 32.53 -17.66
N VAL A 411 -11.52 33.23 -16.89
CA VAL A 411 -11.90 33.70 -15.55
C VAL A 411 -12.34 35.16 -15.66
N THR A 412 -13.58 35.45 -15.29
CA THR A 412 -14.17 36.79 -15.32
C THR A 412 -13.96 37.58 -14.03
N VAL A 413 -13.53 36.92 -12.96
CA VAL A 413 -13.21 37.55 -11.67
C VAL A 413 -11.82 38.17 -11.74
N GLY A 414 -11.72 39.48 -11.53
CA GLY A 414 -10.45 40.21 -11.52
C GLY A 414 -9.47 39.67 -10.48
N ALA A 415 -8.17 39.74 -10.77
CA ALA A 415 -7.13 39.36 -9.83
C ALA A 415 -7.25 40.20 -8.55
N VAL A 416 -7.57 39.54 -7.43
CA VAL A 416 -7.54 40.19 -6.13
C VAL A 416 -6.07 40.34 -5.75
N ASN A 417 -5.54 41.55 -5.88
CA ASN A 417 -4.21 41.88 -5.36
C ASN A 417 -4.29 41.87 -3.83
N SER A 418 -3.75 40.83 -3.22
CA SER A 418 -3.68 40.73 -1.77
C SER A 418 -2.40 41.44 -1.33
N SER A 419 -2.49 42.72 -0.94
CA SER A 419 -1.37 43.38 -0.26
C SER A 419 -1.31 42.88 1.18
N CYS A 420 -0.66 41.74 1.40
CA CYS A 420 -0.48 41.17 2.74
C CYS A 420 0.57 41.97 3.54
N THR A 421 0.30 42.18 4.82
CA THR A 421 1.25 42.73 5.80
C THR A 421 1.76 41.59 6.69
N TYR A 422 3.07 41.42 6.77
CA TYR A 422 3.69 40.40 7.61
C TYR A 422 3.81 40.89 9.07
N PRO A 423 3.55 40.03 10.08
CA PRO A 423 3.33 38.59 9.98
C PRO A 423 1.85 38.25 9.66
N LEU A 424 1.64 37.29 8.77
CA LEU A 424 0.33 36.76 8.39
C LEU A 424 -0.20 35.74 9.40
N PHE A 425 0.70 35.01 10.06
CA PHE A 425 0.34 34.02 11.07
C PHE A 425 -0.37 34.66 12.26
N SER A 426 -1.53 34.12 12.61
CA SER A 426 -2.24 34.42 13.86
C SER A 426 -2.91 33.17 14.40
N ALA A 427 -2.98 33.05 15.73
CA ALA A 427 -3.50 31.87 16.43
C ALA A 427 -4.99 31.57 16.15
N THR A 428 -5.72 32.50 15.52
CA THR A 428 -7.13 32.33 15.14
C THR A 428 -7.33 31.81 13.72
N LEU A 429 -6.28 31.74 12.90
CA LEU A 429 -6.37 31.25 11.53
C LEU A 429 -6.26 29.72 11.48
N THR A 430 -7.01 29.10 10.57
CA THR A 430 -6.83 27.68 10.28
C THR A 430 -5.56 27.45 9.45
N HIS A 431 -4.93 26.28 9.60
CA HIS A 431 -3.74 25.90 8.81
C HIS A 431 -3.97 26.07 7.29
N GLY A 432 -5.14 25.63 6.80
CA GLY A 432 -5.49 25.73 5.39
C GLY A 432 -5.71 27.16 4.89
N GLU A 433 -6.17 28.08 5.73
CA GLU A 433 -6.32 29.50 5.35
C GLU A 433 -4.98 30.23 5.36
N TRP A 434 -4.16 29.98 6.37
CA TRP A 434 -2.80 30.52 6.46
C TRP A 434 -1.98 30.07 5.25
N LEU A 435 -1.88 28.76 5.00
CA LEU A 435 -1.04 28.22 3.93
C LEU A 435 -1.46 28.74 2.55
N ARG A 436 -2.76 28.77 2.25
CA ARG A 436 -3.27 29.29 0.97
C ARG A 436 -2.98 30.77 0.80
N THR A 437 -3.19 31.58 1.85
CA THR A 437 -2.97 33.03 1.78
C THR A 437 -1.48 33.35 1.64
N PHE A 438 -0.64 32.65 2.40
CA PHE A 438 0.81 32.80 2.36
C PHE A 438 1.39 32.42 0.99
N VAL A 439 1.04 31.23 0.48
CA VAL A 439 1.47 30.77 -0.85
C VAL A 439 0.93 31.69 -1.95
N GLN A 440 -0.31 32.17 -1.84
CA GLN A 440 -0.88 33.11 -2.81
C GLN A 440 -0.06 34.42 -2.90
N ASP A 441 0.33 35.03 -1.77
CA ASP A 441 1.15 36.24 -1.75
C ASP A 441 2.52 36.00 -2.40
N LEU A 442 3.16 34.87 -2.10
CA LEU A 442 4.44 34.49 -2.69
C LEU A 442 4.36 34.31 -4.21
N LEU A 443 3.31 33.64 -4.71
CA LEU A 443 3.13 33.40 -6.14
C LEU A 443 2.83 34.69 -6.92
N GLN A 444 2.07 35.63 -6.35
CA GLN A 444 1.80 36.93 -7.00
C GLN A 444 3.08 37.76 -7.20
N LYS A 445 4.07 37.59 -6.31
CA LYS A 445 5.34 38.34 -6.31
C LYS A 445 6.51 37.53 -6.91
N GLY A 446 6.21 36.53 -7.75
CA GLY A 446 7.19 35.68 -8.41
C GLY A 446 8.22 36.44 -9.26
N SER A 447 9.48 35.98 -9.17
CA SER A 447 10.61 36.49 -9.95
C SER A 447 11.00 35.51 -11.08
N GLY A 448 11.29 36.04 -12.27
CA GLY A 448 11.57 35.25 -13.49
C GLY A 448 10.36 35.12 -14.41
N ASP A 449 10.60 35.17 -15.73
CA ASP A 449 9.53 35.19 -16.74
C ASP A 449 8.77 33.85 -16.81
N ASN A 450 9.50 32.73 -16.83
CA ASN A 450 8.91 31.39 -16.83
C ASN A 450 8.19 31.06 -15.51
N ALA A 451 8.79 31.41 -14.36
CA ALA A 451 8.17 31.25 -13.05
C ALA A 451 6.85 32.02 -12.95
N ARG A 452 6.79 33.24 -13.52
CA ARG A 452 5.55 34.04 -13.57
C ARG A 452 4.45 33.39 -14.41
N LEU A 453 4.78 32.64 -15.46
CA LEU A 453 3.77 31.91 -16.23
C LEU A 453 3.03 30.90 -15.34
N VAL A 454 3.79 30.08 -14.61
CA VAL A 454 3.23 29.07 -13.70
C VAL A 454 2.55 29.74 -12.50
N PHE A 455 3.23 30.67 -11.83
CA PHE A 455 2.75 31.28 -10.59
C PHE A 455 1.53 32.17 -10.80
N SER A 456 1.41 32.86 -11.94
CA SER A 456 0.23 33.67 -12.26
C SER A 456 -1.04 32.83 -12.42
N VAL A 457 -0.93 31.62 -12.96
CA VAL A 457 -2.05 30.67 -13.04
C VAL A 457 -2.31 30.08 -11.66
N SER A 458 -1.28 29.56 -10.98
CA SER A 458 -1.38 28.95 -9.66
C SER A 458 -1.96 29.87 -8.59
N SER A 459 -1.57 31.16 -8.58
CA SER A 459 -2.07 32.16 -7.61
C SER A 459 -3.59 32.37 -7.66
N ARG A 460 -4.24 32.07 -8.79
CA ARG A 460 -5.70 32.17 -8.95
C ARG A 460 -6.43 30.96 -8.42
N ILE A 461 -5.76 29.81 -8.32
CA ILE A 461 -6.35 28.53 -7.95
C ILE A 461 -6.14 28.24 -6.48
N VAL A 462 -5.03 28.67 -5.89
CA VAL A 462 -4.70 28.39 -4.48
C VAL A 462 -5.81 28.85 -3.51
N LYS A 463 -6.55 29.92 -3.83
CA LYS A 463 -7.62 30.42 -2.97
C LYS A 463 -8.93 29.62 -3.15
N GLY A 464 -9.31 28.88 -2.11
CA GLY A 464 -10.59 28.14 -2.05
C GLY A 464 -10.59 26.76 -2.71
N GLN A 465 -9.42 26.26 -3.13
CA GLN A 465 -9.22 24.89 -3.62
C GLN A 465 -8.51 24.04 -2.58
N ASP A 466 -8.20 22.78 -2.92
CA ASP A 466 -7.51 21.85 -2.04
C ASP A 466 -6.19 22.43 -1.47
N VAL A 467 -5.93 22.16 -0.19
CA VAL A 467 -4.71 22.55 0.53
C VAL A 467 -3.48 21.90 -0.11
N SER A 468 -3.64 20.71 -0.72
CA SER A 468 -2.58 19.97 -1.41
C SER A 468 -1.84 20.81 -2.45
N ILE A 469 -2.57 21.64 -3.22
CA ILE A 469 -1.99 22.55 -4.22
C ILE A 469 -1.07 23.57 -3.56
N ALA A 470 -1.50 24.18 -2.45
CA ALA A 470 -0.70 25.16 -1.73
C ALA A 470 0.54 24.50 -1.09
N SER A 471 0.37 23.32 -0.50
CA SER A 471 1.47 22.55 0.11
C SER A 471 2.53 22.15 -0.91
N PHE A 472 2.12 21.70 -2.11
CA PHE A 472 3.03 21.35 -3.18
C PHE A 472 3.82 22.55 -3.72
N LEU A 473 3.17 23.71 -3.87
CA LEU A 473 3.80 24.91 -4.44
C LEU A 473 4.69 25.67 -3.45
N LEU A 474 4.50 25.48 -2.14
CA LEU A 474 5.20 26.21 -1.10
C LEU A 474 6.74 26.17 -1.24
N PRO A 475 7.41 25.00 -1.40
CA PRO A 475 8.86 24.94 -1.47
C PRO A 475 9.43 25.73 -2.66
N PHE A 476 8.78 25.65 -3.81
CA PHE A 476 9.21 26.32 -5.03
C PHE A 476 8.96 27.84 -4.97
N ALA A 477 7.84 28.27 -4.39
CA ALA A 477 7.53 29.68 -4.19
C ALA A 477 8.50 30.34 -3.21
N VAL A 478 8.82 29.67 -2.10
CA VAL A 478 9.79 30.15 -1.11
C VAL A 478 11.20 30.19 -1.70
N LEU A 479 11.64 29.15 -2.42
CA LEU A 479 12.95 29.12 -3.05
C LEU A 479 13.12 30.25 -4.08
N ASN A 480 12.13 30.44 -4.95
CA ASN A 480 12.14 31.53 -5.92
C ASN A 480 12.28 32.89 -5.23
N ARG A 481 11.64 33.05 -4.06
CA ARG A 481 11.71 34.27 -3.26
C ARG A 481 13.08 34.49 -2.62
N ILE A 482 13.70 33.45 -2.09
CA ILE A 482 15.03 33.52 -1.49
C ILE A 482 16.08 33.88 -2.53
N VAL A 483 15.97 33.32 -3.74
CA VAL A 483 16.93 33.53 -4.84
C VAL A 483 16.71 34.90 -5.50
N GLY A 484 15.50 35.19 -5.97
CA GLY A 484 15.21 36.37 -6.82
C GLY A 484 14.47 37.53 -6.14
N GLY A 485 14.10 37.41 -4.86
CA GLY A 485 13.40 38.47 -4.11
C GLY A 485 14.30 39.62 -3.65
N THR A 486 13.68 40.77 -3.34
CA THR A 486 14.36 41.91 -2.71
C THR A 486 14.66 41.63 -1.24
N GLN A 487 15.57 42.42 -0.64
CA GLN A 487 15.99 42.23 0.75
C GLN A 487 14.84 42.29 1.75
N LYS A 488 13.94 43.27 1.59
CA LYS A 488 12.74 43.42 2.45
C LYS A 488 11.84 42.19 2.40
N GLU A 489 11.70 41.60 1.23
CA GLU A 489 10.82 40.46 1.03
C GLU A 489 11.39 39.16 1.60
N LYS A 490 12.73 39.06 1.68
CA LYS A 490 13.42 37.98 2.41
C LYS A 490 13.27 38.14 3.91
N GLU A 491 13.32 39.38 4.41
CA GLU A 491 13.08 39.70 5.82
C GLU A 491 11.63 39.41 6.23
N ASP A 492 10.65 39.78 5.41
CA ASP A 492 9.23 39.47 5.61
C ASP A 492 9.00 37.94 5.69
N LEU A 493 9.62 37.18 4.77
CA LEU A 493 9.58 35.72 4.77
C LEU A 493 10.21 35.13 6.04
N LEU A 494 11.39 35.62 6.43
CA LEU A 494 12.09 35.15 7.62
C LEU A 494 11.27 35.45 8.88
N TYR A 495 10.64 36.63 8.94
CA TYR A 495 9.80 37.04 10.04
C TYR A 495 8.59 36.11 10.17
N GLU A 496 7.91 35.79 9.07
CA GLU A 496 6.78 34.84 9.05
C GLU A 496 7.16 33.45 9.56
N LEU A 497 8.21 32.85 9.00
CA LEU A 497 8.64 31.50 9.39
C LEU A 497 9.07 31.44 10.86
N THR A 498 9.74 32.48 11.34
CA THR A 498 10.16 32.60 12.74
C THR A 498 8.94 32.79 13.66
N SER A 499 7.94 33.58 13.25
CA SER A 499 6.70 33.78 14.00
C SER A 499 5.89 32.50 14.18
N VAL A 500 5.84 31.61 13.18
CA VAL A 500 5.19 30.29 13.30
C VAL A 500 5.96 29.41 14.29
N LEU A 501 7.28 29.28 14.12
CA LEU A 501 8.11 28.37 14.93
C LEU A 501 8.30 28.81 16.38
N SER A 502 8.21 30.12 16.65
CA SER A 502 8.38 30.67 18.00
C SER A 502 7.08 30.73 18.81
N HIS A 503 5.93 30.34 18.23
CA HIS A 503 4.66 30.40 18.91
C HIS A 503 4.51 29.27 19.95
N PRO A 504 4.19 29.56 21.23
CA PRO A 504 4.05 28.54 22.25
C PRO A 504 2.83 27.65 21.97
N LEU A 505 2.99 26.34 22.17
CA LEU A 505 1.89 25.38 22.05
C LEU A 505 0.99 25.45 23.29
N PRO A 506 -0.36 25.54 23.15
CA PRO A 506 -1.28 25.49 24.28
C PRO A 506 -1.27 24.12 24.99
N ASP A 507 -1.44 24.10 26.31
CA ASP A 507 -1.50 22.85 27.11
C ASP A 507 -2.76 22.00 26.87
N SER A 508 -3.77 22.54 26.16
CA SER A 508 -5.05 21.86 25.88
C SER A 508 -5.15 21.46 24.41
N THR A 509 -5.56 20.21 24.16
CA THR A 509 -5.75 19.62 22.82
C THR A 509 -7.00 20.21 22.16
N ASN A 510 -6.88 21.45 21.69
CA ASN A 510 -7.94 22.19 21.00
C ASN A 510 -7.60 22.32 19.50
N HIS A 511 -8.58 22.71 18.67
CA HIS A 511 -8.36 22.97 17.23
C HIS A 511 -7.24 23.99 16.94
N ILE A 512 -6.96 24.89 17.87
CA ILE A 512 -5.85 25.85 17.79
C ILE A 512 -4.50 25.14 17.92
N TYR A 513 -4.39 24.14 18.81
CA TYR A 513 -3.19 23.32 18.96
C TYR A 513 -2.88 22.54 17.67
N GLU A 514 -3.90 21.92 17.07
CA GLU A 514 -3.75 21.20 15.79
C GLU A 514 -3.35 22.14 14.64
N ALA A 515 -3.95 23.33 14.56
CA ALA A 515 -3.61 24.31 13.52
C ALA A 515 -2.15 24.78 13.62
N ILE A 516 -1.67 25.11 14.83
CA ILE A 516 -0.28 25.52 15.06
C ILE A 516 0.67 24.36 14.73
N LEU A 517 0.35 23.13 15.15
CA LEU A 517 1.16 21.95 14.88
C LEU A 517 1.33 21.71 13.36
N LEU A 518 0.24 21.79 12.59
CA LEU A 518 0.26 21.62 11.14
C LEU A 518 1.06 22.74 10.44
N CYS A 519 0.92 23.99 10.89
CA CYS A 519 1.72 25.11 10.37
C CYS A 519 3.23 24.89 10.64
N SER A 520 3.59 24.48 11.86
CA SER A 520 4.98 24.16 12.22
C SER A 520 5.51 22.99 11.41
N GLN A 521 4.73 21.92 11.21
CA GLN A 521 5.11 20.80 10.36
C GLN A 521 5.33 21.20 8.90
N ALA A 522 4.53 22.13 8.35
CA ALA A 522 4.73 22.64 7.00
C ALA A 522 6.06 23.41 6.87
N VAL A 523 6.42 24.21 7.87
CA VAL A 523 7.71 24.93 7.93
C VAL A 523 8.87 23.95 8.15
N GLU A 524 8.73 22.96 9.00
CA GLU A 524 9.74 21.92 9.22
C GLU A 524 9.97 21.07 7.96
N SER A 525 8.90 20.70 7.25
CA SER A 525 8.99 19.99 5.97
C SER A 525 9.73 20.80 4.91
N LEU A 526 9.54 22.13 4.89
CA LEU A 526 10.27 23.04 4.02
C LEU A 526 11.76 23.09 4.39
N LEU A 527 12.10 23.16 5.68
CA LEU A 527 13.49 23.15 6.12
C LEU A 527 14.17 21.79 5.86
N ALA A 528 13.42 20.70 5.98
CA ALA A 528 13.89 19.35 5.72
C ALA A 528 14.17 19.06 4.23
N SER A 529 13.66 19.87 3.30
CA SER A 529 13.94 19.70 1.87
C SER A 529 15.38 20.10 1.50
N ILE A 530 16.09 20.81 2.37
CA ILE A 530 17.49 21.18 2.16
C ILE A 530 18.37 20.03 2.65
N PRO A 531 19.21 19.40 1.79
CA PRO A 531 20.04 18.28 2.19
C PRO A 531 20.93 18.61 3.40
N PRO A 532 20.90 17.82 4.49
CA PRO A 532 21.69 18.10 5.69
C PRO A 532 23.20 18.17 5.41
N GLU A 533 23.68 17.42 4.42
CA GLU A 533 25.07 17.49 3.95
C GLU A 533 25.48 18.91 3.51
N VAL A 534 24.62 19.57 2.73
CA VAL A 534 24.90 20.89 2.15
C VAL A 534 24.89 21.95 3.24
N ILE A 535 23.92 21.89 4.16
CA ILE A 535 23.83 22.80 5.31
C ILE A 535 25.08 22.65 6.18
N SER A 536 25.47 21.41 6.46
CA SER A 536 26.66 21.15 7.27
C SER A 536 27.94 21.68 6.62
N LYS A 537 28.17 21.39 5.32
CA LYS A 537 29.34 21.89 4.58
C LYS A 537 29.44 23.42 4.63
N ARG A 538 28.33 24.12 4.38
CA ARG A 538 28.29 25.58 4.46
C ARG A 538 28.44 26.11 5.88
N ALA A 539 27.88 25.42 6.87
CA ALA A 539 28.02 25.81 8.29
C ALA A 539 29.48 25.69 8.78
N VAL A 540 30.25 24.71 8.30
CA VAL A 540 31.70 24.61 8.57
C VAL A 540 32.45 25.81 7.98
N GLU A 541 32.16 26.17 6.72
CA GLU A 541 32.76 27.34 6.07
C GLU A 541 32.41 28.65 6.79
N CYS A 542 31.19 28.76 7.32
CA CYS A 542 30.73 29.87 8.14
C CYS A 542 31.22 29.82 9.61
N ARG A 543 32.07 28.86 9.99
CA ARG A 543 32.56 28.62 11.37
C ARG A 543 31.46 28.43 12.42
N SER A 544 30.26 28.00 12.00
CA SER A 544 29.16 27.66 12.90
C SER A 544 29.19 26.15 13.17
N PHE A 545 30.19 25.71 13.95
CA PHE A 545 30.50 24.29 14.11
C PHE A 545 29.38 23.49 14.81
N SER A 546 28.67 24.06 15.78
CA SER A 546 27.52 23.39 16.43
C SER A 546 26.36 23.10 15.45
N ARG A 547 26.11 24.04 14.52
CA ARG A 547 25.11 23.85 13.46
C ARG A 547 25.61 22.86 12.41
N ALA A 548 26.90 22.90 12.08
CA ALA A 548 27.53 21.94 11.20
C ALA A 548 27.43 20.51 11.75
N LEU A 549 27.66 20.34 13.05
CA LEU A 549 27.58 19.07 13.76
C LEU A 549 26.18 18.46 13.66
N PHE A 550 25.15 19.22 14.03
CA PHE A 550 23.76 18.76 14.01
C PHE A 550 23.34 18.20 12.64
N HIS A 551 23.60 18.94 11.57
CA HIS A 551 23.22 18.50 10.22
C HIS A 551 24.15 17.41 9.66
N TRP A 552 25.42 17.35 10.07
CA TRP A 552 26.33 16.26 9.68
C TRP A 552 25.92 14.93 10.31
N GLU A 553 25.54 14.93 11.59
CA GLU A 553 24.98 13.75 12.25
C GLU A 553 23.70 13.29 11.56
N GLN A 554 22.80 14.21 11.22
CA GLN A 554 21.58 13.92 10.48
C GLN A 554 21.88 13.29 9.11
N TYR A 555 22.91 13.78 8.40
CA TYR A 555 23.38 13.20 7.14
C TYR A 555 23.96 11.79 7.31
N ILE A 556 24.76 11.54 8.35
CA ILE A 556 25.31 10.20 8.65
C ILE A 556 24.16 9.22 8.95
N ARG A 557 23.17 9.63 9.74
CA ARG A 557 21.98 8.80 10.05
C ARG A 557 21.17 8.48 8.79
N GLN A 558 20.99 9.44 7.88
CA GLN A 558 20.31 9.24 6.61
C GLN A 558 21.10 8.36 5.63
N SER A 559 22.43 8.47 5.64
CA SER A 559 23.32 7.67 4.80
C SER A 559 23.43 6.22 5.28
N SER A 560 23.40 6.00 6.60
CA SER A 560 23.31 4.67 7.24
C SER A 560 22.08 3.89 6.81
N ASN A 561 20.95 4.57 6.57
CA ASN A 561 19.71 3.95 6.12
C ASN A 561 19.68 3.61 4.61
N LYS A 562 20.62 4.12 3.80
CA LYS A 562 20.61 3.98 2.32
C LYS A 562 21.66 3.03 1.76
N GLN A 563 22.66 2.60 2.53
CA GLN A 563 23.72 1.68 2.07
C GLN A 563 24.05 0.62 3.12
N THR A 564 24.13 -0.64 2.70
CA THR A 564 24.46 -1.83 3.51
C THR A 564 25.96 -2.10 3.66
N ASP A 565 26.86 -1.27 3.11
CA ASP A 565 28.31 -1.51 3.17
C ASP A 565 29.02 -0.68 4.26
N SER A 566 29.45 -1.36 5.32
CA SER A 566 30.15 -0.82 6.49
C SER A 566 31.48 -0.10 6.19
N LYS A 567 32.02 -0.15 4.98
CA LYS A 567 33.35 0.40 4.64
C LYS A 567 33.34 1.83 4.10
N GLY A 568 32.16 2.43 3.90
CA GLY A 568 32.02 3.80 3.37
C GLY A 568 31.93 4.91 4.43
N PHE A 569 31.77 4.57 5.71
CA PHE A 569 31.48 5.56 6.77
C PHE A 569 32.73 6.16 7.44
N GLU A 570 33.89 5.54 7.29
CA GLU A 570 35.16 6.01 7.85
C GLU A 570 35.51 7.48 7.49
N PRO A 571 35.39 7.94 6.23
CA PRO A 571 35.60 9.35 5.90
C PRO A 571 34.51 10.28 6.47
N LEU A 572 33.30 9.78 6.72
CA LEU A 572 32.21 10.57 7.31
C LEU A 572 32.43 10.78 8.81
N PHE A 573 32.92 9.76 9.51
CA PHE A 573 33.30 9.83 10.92
C PHE A 573 34.58 10.63 11.15
N GLN A 574 35.56 10.56 10.26
CA GLN A 574 36.74 11.46 10.29
C GLN A 574 36.31 12.92 10.19
N ARG A 575 35.39 13.24 9.26
CA ARG A 575 34.87 14.60 9.12
C ARG A 575 34.01 15.05 10.30
N LEU A 576 33.30 14.12 10.96
CA LEU A 576 32.57 14.40 12.19
C LEU A 576 33.55 14.70 13.35
N GLN A 577 34.65 13.94 13.43
CA GLN A 577 35.73 14.15 14.40
C GLN A 577 36.41 15.52 14.22
N ASP A 578 36.64 15.94 12.97
CA ASP A 578 37.16 17.28 12.66
C ASP A 578 36.21 18.41 13.11
N ILE A 579 34.90 18.19 13.05
CA ILE A 579 33.91 19.17 13.52
C ILE A 579 33.90 19.22 15.05
N TYR A 580 33.97 18.08 15.73
CA TYR A 580 34.07 18.02 17.20
C TYR A 580 35.37 18.64 17.73
N SER A 581 36.50 18.47 17.03
CA SER A 581 37.77 19.10 17.42
C SER A 581 37.75 20.62 17.33
N GLN A 582 36.88 21.21 16.50
CA GLN A 582 36.71 22.66 16.40
C GLN A 582 35.72 23.22 17.43
N ILE A 583 34.94 22.36 18.09
CA ILE A 583 33.97 22.72 19.15
C ILE A 583 34.61 22.59 20.54
N ASP A 584 35.81 22.00 20.65
CA ASP A 584 36.53 21.70 21.90
C ASP A 584 35.67 20.87 22.89
N GLU A 585 34.88 19.93 22.36
CA GLU A 585 34.04 19.01 23.16
C GLU A 585 34.73 17.64 23.31
N PRO A 586 35.50 17.40 24.40
CA PRO A 586 36.29 16.19 24.58
C PRO A 586 35.41 14.93 24.67
N ASP A 587 34.23 15.03 25.27
CA ASP A 587 33.27 13.93 25.43
C ASP A 587 32.71 13.44 24.07
N GLY A 588 32.55 14.35 23.09
CA GLY A 588 32.10 14.01 21.74
C GLY A 588 33.17 13.31 20.90
N ILE A 589 34.42 13.70 21.08
CA ILE A 589 35.60 13.05 20.47
C ILE A 589 35.79 11.65 21.08
N GLU A 590 35.58 11.52 22.39
CA GLU A 590 35.62 10.25 23.11
C GLU A 590 34.43 9.34 22.75
N GLY A 591 33.24 9.92 22.52
CA GLY A 591 32.05 9.20 22.04
C GLY A 591 32.18 8.62 20.63
N ILE A 592 32.82 9.34 19.70
CA ILE A 592 33.20 8.78 18.38
C ILE A 592 34.31 7.75 18.54
N SER A 593 35.23 7.98 19.50
CA SER A 593 36.19 6.97 19.91
C SER A 593 35.56 5.78 20.64
N ASN A 594 34.27 5.80 21.02
CA ASN A 594 33.56 4.61 21.54
C ASN A 594 32.90 3.76 20.43
N HIS A 595 32.78 4.30 19.21
CA HIS A 595 32.78 3.45 17.99
C HIS A 595 34.16 2.83 17.71
N LEU A 596 35.15 3.18 18.55
CA LEU A 596 36.39 2.48 18.87
C LEU A 596 36.42 2.02 20.36
N HIS A 597 35.32 1.45 20.91
CA HIS A 597 35.16 0.83 22.26
C HIS A 597 35.48 1.72 23.51
N ALA A 598 34.65 1.88 24.57
CA ALA A 598 33.59 1.09 25.24
C ALA A 598 32.72 1.96 26.21
N LEU A 599 31.49 1.52 26.58
CA LEU A 599 30.46 2.33 27.30
C LEU A 599 29.86 1.68 28.59
N ASN A 600 29.16 2.50 29.40
CA ASN A 600 28.66 2.28 30.78
C ASN A 600 27.23 1.66 30.87
N ILE A 601 26.78 1.21 32.05
CA ILE A 601 25.62 0.30 32.25
C ILE A 601 24.24 0.88 31.84
N ASP A 602 23.94 2.15 32.11
CA ASP A 602 22.66 2.76 31.66
C ASP A 602 22.61 2.96 30.15
N GLN A 603 23.78 3.15 29.53
CA GLN A 603 23.94 3.17 28.08
C GLN A 603 23.76 1.76 27.50
N GLN A 604 24.16 0.69 28.21
CA GLN A 604 23.89 -0.69 27.78
C GLN A 604 22.38 -0.99 27.80
N VAL A 605 21.64 -0.58 28.84
CA VAL A 605 20.17 -0.77 28.88
C VAL A 605 19.48 -0.02 27.74
N LEU A 606 19.92 1.21 27.44
CA LEU A 606 19.42 2.00 26.31
C LEU A 606 19.85 1.42 24.95
N GLU A 607 21.03 0.82 24.84
CA GLU A 607 21.49 0.09 23.66
C GLU A 607 20.68 -1.18 23.42
N HIS A 608 20.38 -1.95 24.46
CA HIS A 608 19.49 -3.11 24.36
C HIS A 608 18.07 -2.70 23.94
N ARG A 609 17.60 -1.52 24.38
CA ARG A 609 16.33 -0.90 23.96
C ARG A 609 16.35 -0.49 22.49
N LYS A 610 17.39 0.24 22.06
CA LYS A 610 17.57 0.68 20.67
C LYS A 610 17.87 -0.47 19.71
N ALA A 611 18.42 -1.58 20.20
CA ALA A 611 18.67 -2.80 19.45
C ALA A 611 17.49 -3.80 19.46
N GLY A 612 16.33 -3.42 20.01
CA GLY A 612 15.11 -4.25 20.01
C GLY A 612 15.16 -5.49 20.92
N ARG A 613 16.14 -5.58 21.83
CA ARG A 613 16.31 -6.70 22.78
C ARG A 613 15.52 -6.43 24.07
N TRP A 614 14.20 -6.32 23.92
CA TRP A 614 13.26 -5.93 24.98
C TRP A 614 13.26 -6.87 26.19
N ALA A 615 13.42 -8.19 25.97
CA ALA A 615 13.45 -9.17 27.06
C ALA A 615 14.64 -8.98 28.02
N THR A 616 15.80 -8.58 27.49
CA THR A 616 16.96 -8.25 28.33
C THR A 616 16.76 -6.95 29.09
N ALA A 617 16.23 -5.91 28.45
CA ALA A 617 15.92 -4.64 29.10
C ALA A 617 14.85 -4.79 30.19
N GLN A 618 13.84 -5.63 29.95
CA GLN A 618 12.80 -6.00 30.92
C GLN A 618 13.42 -6.64 32.17
N SER A 619 14.29 -7.64 31.97
CA SER A 619 14.97 -8.33 33.07
C SER A 619 15.81 -7.36 33.93
N TRP A 620 16.43 -6.35 33.31
CA TRP A 620 17.21 -5.33 34.00
C TRP A 620 16.32 -4.37 34.82
N TYR A 621 15.17 -3.94 34.30
CA TYR A 621 14.23 -3.12 35.07
C TYR A 621 13.53 -3.89 36.19
N GLU A 622 13.24 -5.18 35.99
CA GLU A 622 12.73 -6.06 37.05
C GLU A 622 13.75 -6.19 38.20
N LEU A 623 15.03 -6.39 37.87
CA LEU A 623 16.12 -6.43 38.84
C LEU A 623 16.34 -5.07 39.55
N GLN A 624 16.15 -3.96 38.84
CA GLN A 624 16.27 -2.62 39.40
C GLN A 624 15.11 -2.29 40.34
N LEU A 625 13.90 -2.77 40.05
CA LEU A 625 12.72 -2.63 40.91
C LEU A 625 12.75 -3.57 42.12
N GLU A 626 13.43 -4.72 42.03
CA GLU A 626 13.74 -5.53 43.21
C GLU A 626 14.63 -4.77 44.21
N LYS A 627 15.55 -3.93 43.72
CA LYS A 627 16.44 -3.12 44.55
C LYS A 627 15.79 -1.81 45.02
N GLU A 628 15.02 -1.17 44.15
CA GLU A 628 14.35 0.12 44.41
C GLU A 628 12.87 0.07 44.00
N PRO A 629 12.00 -0.52 44.83
CA PRO A 629 10.61 -0.76 44.47
C PRO A 629 9.77 0.51 44.27
N ASN A 630 10.20 1.66 44.80
CA ASN A 630 9.50 2.95 44.67
C ASN A 630 10.04 3.82 43.52
N ASN A 631 10.94 3.30 42.69
CA ASN A 631 11.52 4.05 41.57
C ASN A 631 10.50 4.13 40.42
N VAL A 632 9.79 5.26 40.35
CA VAL A 632 8.73 5.52 39.37
C VAL A 632 9.25 5.44 37.92
N ASP A 633 10.49 5.87 37.69
CA ASP A 633 11.09 5.83 36.35
C ASP A 633 11.42 4.40 35.91
N ALA A 634 11.88 3.54 36.83
CA ALA A 634 12.10 2.13 36.53
C ALA A 634 10.77 1.39 36.29
N GLN A 635 9.71 1.72 37.04
CA GLN A 635 8.36 1.18 36.82
C GLN A 635 7.82 1.60 35.45
N TRP A 636 7.94 2.88 35.10
CA TRP A 636 7.50 3.43 33.82
C TRP A 636 8.28 2.84 32.64
N ASN A 637 9.59 2.68 32.78
CA ASN A 637 10.43 2.10 31.75
C ASN A 637 10.22 0.58 31.60
N LEU A 638 9.91 -0.15 32.67
CA LEU A 638 9.47 -1.54 32.59
C LEU A 638 8.14 -1.65 31.83
N LEU A 639 7.18 -0.79 32.14
CA LEU A 639 5.88 -0.74 31.47
C LEU A 639 6.02 -0.38 29.99
N THR A 640 6.96 0.52 29.68
CA THR A 640 7.33 0.86 28.30
C THR A 640 8.03 -0.30 27.61
N CYS A 641 8.91 -1.04 28.28
CA CYS A 641 9.52 -2.25 27.72
C CYS A 641 8.47 -3.35 27.47
N LEU A 642 7.49 -3.52 28.35
CA LEU A 642 6.37 -4.45 28.16
C LEU A 642 5.49 -4.03 26.96
N LYS A 643 5.20 -2.73 26.85
CA LYS A 643 4.48 -2.14 25.72
C LYS A 643 5.21 -2.33 24.38
N GLU A 644 6.51 -2.03 24.34
CA GLU A 644 7.36 -2.15 23.15
C GLU A 644 7.78 -3.61 22.86
N SER A 645 7.71 -4.51 23.85
CA SER A 645 7.91 -5.96 23.67
C SER A 645 6.75 -6.68 22.95
N GLY A 646 5.72 -5.93 22.55
CA GLY A 646 4.60 -6.44 21.75
C GLY A 646 3.27 -6.56 22.47
N GLN A 647 3.14 -6.07 23.71
CA GLN A 647 1.82 -5.98 24.37
C GLN A 647 1.10 -4.68 23.97
N GLN A 648 0.67 -4.61 22.70
CA GLN A 648 -0.29 -3.60 22.25
C GLN A 648 -1.67 -3.98 22.79
N GLY A 649 -2.19 -3.17 23.72
CA GLY A 649 -3.38 -3.48 24.52
C GLY A 649 -4.57 -3.92 23.67
N ASP A 650 -4.99 -3.11 22.69
CA ASP A 650 -6.28 -3.34 22.03
C ASP A 650 -6.30 -4.54 21.07
N PHE A 651 -5.22 -4.72 20.28
CA PHE A 651 -5.13 -5.86 19.35
C PHE A 651 -5.00 -7.20 20.09
N ASN A 652 -4.12 -7.29 21.09
CA ASN A 652 -3.94 -8.53 21.85
C ASN A 652 -5.14 -8.84 22.74
N ILE A 653 -5.85 -7.83 23.27
CA ILE A 653 -7.14 -8.03 23.94
C ILE A 653 -8.14 -8.62 22.95
N GLY A 654 -8.23 -8.07 21.73
CA GLY A 654 -9.10 -8.62 20.69
C GLY A 654 -8.75 -10.06 20.31
N VAL A 655 -7.46 -10.40 20.18
CA VAL A 655 -7.01 -11.79 19.96
C VAL A 655 -7.41 -12.69 21.13
N GLY A 656 -7.29 -12.22 22.38
CA GLY A 656 -7.75 -12.93 23.56
C GLY A 656 -9.26 -13.20 23.55
N LEU A 657 -10.06 -12.21 23.15
CA LEU A 657 -11.51 -12.35 22.96
C LEU A 657 -11.86 -13.35 21.86
N ALA A 658 -11.09 -13.36 20.76
CA ALA A 658 -11.26 -14.34 19.69
C ALA A 658 -10.96 -15.78 20.17
N LEU A 659 -9.88 -15.98 20.93
CA LEU A 659 -9.55 -17.28 21.54
C LEU A 659 -10.65 -17.74 22.53
N ASP A 660 -11.19 -16.82 23.33
CA ASP A 660 -12.28 -17.12 24.25
C ASP A 660 -13.58 -17.50 23.50
N ALA A 661 -13.87 -16.86 22.37
CA ALA A 661 -15.01 -17.20 21.53
C ALA A 661 -14.91 -18.64 20.97
N ILE A 662 -13.72 -19.06 20.53
CA ILE A 662 -13.48 -20.45 20.10
C ILE A 662 -13.63 -21.42 21.27
N ARG A 663 -13.08 -21.08 22.45
CA ARG A 663 -13.22 -21.90 23.67
C ARG A 663 -14.68 -22.11 24.06
N GLN A 664 -15.54 -21.12 23.79
CA GLN A 664 -16.99 -21.19 24.02
C GLN A 664 -17.76 -21.88 22.88
N GLY A 665 -17.09 -22.28 21.80
CA GLY A 665 -17.69 -22.91 20.62
C GLY A 665 -18.45 -21.94 19.69
N SER A 666 -18.24 -20.62 19.84
CA SER A 666 -18.95 -19.59 19.07
C SER A 666 -18.11 -19.12 17.86
N TYR A 667 -18.19 -19.87 16.76
CA TYR A 667 -17.45 -19.58 15.52
C TYR A 667 -17.90 -18.31 14.79
N SER A 668 -19.19 -17.94 14.88
CA SER A 668 -19.70 -16.69 14.29
C SER A 668 -19.09 -15.47 14.97
N ARG A 669 -19.14 -15.45 16.31
CA ARG A 669 -18.55 -14.38 17.12
C ARG A 669 -17.03 -14.29 16.93
N PHE A 670 -16.36 -15.43 16.78
CA PHE A 670 -14.94 -15.45 16.40
C PHE A 670 -14.70 -14.75 15.07
N GLY A 671 -15.48 -15.07 14.03
CA GLY A 671 -15.40 -14.42 12.73
C GLY A 671 -15.62 -12.90 12.80
N ASP A 672 -16.63 -12.45 13.55
CA ASP A 672 -16.92 -11.03 13.73
C ASP A 672 -15.76 -10.27 14.40
N ILE A 673 -15.15 -10.87 15.44
CA ILE A 673 -14.00 -10.28 16.14
C ILE A 673 -12.79 -10.20 15.21
N ILE A 674 -12.48 -11.26 14.45
CA ILE A 674 -11.35 -11.24 13.52
C ILE A 674 -11.57 -10.20 12.41
N CYS A 675 -12.79 -10.10 11.86
CA CYS A 675 -13.14 -9.07 10.89
C CYS A 675 -12.98 -7.65 11.47
N GLY A 676 -13.43 -7.42 12.70
CA GLY A 676 -13.25 -6.13 13.38
C GLY A 676 -11.78 -5.78 13.61
N LEU A 677 -10.97 -6.74 14.07
CA LEU A 677 -9.52 -6.55 14.25
C LEU A 677 -8.81 -6.28 12.92
N ARG A 678 -9.16 -7.02 11.87
CA ARG A 678 -8.60 -6.84 10.53
C ARG A 678 -8.90 -5.45 9.99
N LEU A 679 -10.15 -4.99 10.14
CA LEU A 679 -10.55 -3.64 9.75
C LEU A 679 -9.81 -2.58 10.55
N SER A 680 -9.65 -2.76 11.86
CA SER A 680 -8.89 -1.82 12.71
C SER A 680 -7.42 -1.71 12.28
N VAL A 681 -6.76 -2.84 11.97
CA VAL A 681 -5.38 -2.83 11.48
C VAL A 681 -5.31 -2.16 10.11
N ALA A 682 -6.24 -2.46 9.21
CA ALA A 682 -6.29 -1.86 7.88
C ALA A 682 -6.51 -0.34 7.94
N LYS A 683 -7.41 0.14 8.81
CA LYS A 683 -7.66 1.57 9.02
C LYS A 683 -6.47 2.32 9.59
N SER A 684 -5.60 1.63 10.34
CA SER A 684 -4.34 2.22 10.84
C SER A 684 -3.27 2.44 9.77
N LEU A 685 -3.41 1.82 8.59
CA LEU A 685 -2.49 2.01 7.48
C LEU A 685 -2.76 3.36 6.79
N ASN A 686 -1.77 4.25 6.84
CA ASN A 686 -1.73 5.52 6.12
C ASN A 686 -0.57 5.57 5.11
N ALA A 687 -0.56 6.58 4.24
CA ALA A 687 0.44 6.74 3.17
C ALA A 687 1.90 6.72 3.68
N ASN A 688 2.15 7.19 4.90
CA ASN A 688 3.49 7.21 5.51
C ASN A 688 3.88 5.83 6.05
N SER A 689 2.94 5.12 6.69
CA SER A 689 3.16 3.78 7.23
C SER A 689 3.42 2.74 6.13
N VAL A 690 2.87 2.96 4.93
CA VAL A 690 2.93 2.06 3.77
C VAL A 690 4.11 2.39 2.83
N ALA A 691 4.92 3.41 3.15
CA ALA A 691 6.01 3.86 2.29
C ALA A 691 7.07 2.78 2.01
N SER A 692 7.35 1.90 2.98
CA SER A 692 8.23 0.74 2.83
C SER A 692 7.65 -0.49 3.53
N LEU A 693 8.09 -1.68 3.10
CA LEU A 693 7.67 -2.93 3.74
C LEU A 693 8.14 -3.02 5.20
N GLN A 694 9.28 -2.40 5.52
CA GLN A 694 9.80 -2.33 6.88
C GLN A 694 8.93 -1.49 7.81
N SER A 695 8.35 -0.38 7.32
CA SER A 695 7.52 0.50 8.15
C SER A 695 6.14 -0.10 8.44
N CYS A 696 5.57 -0.86 7.50
CA CYS A 696 4.29 -1.56 7.70
C CYS A 696 4.44 -3.00 8.21
N HIS A 697 5.66 -3.47 8.49
CA HIS A 697 5.95 -4.85 8.87
C HIS A 697 5.08 -5.34 10.03
N ASP A 698 4.97 -4.55 11.11
CA ASP A 698 4.17 -4.91 12.29
C ASP A 698 2.66 -5.04 11.96
N SER A 699 2.12 -4.13 11.15
CA SER A 699 0.73 -4.22 10.69
C SER A 699 0.49 -5.44 9.81
N ILE A 700 1.42 -5.78 8.91
CA ILE A 700 1.32 -6.99 8.07
C ILE A 700 1.45 -8.25 8.93
N LEU A 701 2.31 -8.25 9.95
CA LEU A 701 2.44 -9.36 10.89
C LEU A 701 1.13 -9.62 11.65
N ARG A 702 0.42 -8.57 12.06
CA ARG A 702 -0.91 -8.71 12.67
C ARG A 702 -1.93 -9.31 11.71
N LEU A 703 -1.96 -8.86 10.45
CA LEU A 703 -2.82 -9.44 9.42
C LEU A 703 -2.48 -10.90 9.12
N HIS A 704 -1.18 -11.25 9.13
CA HIS A 704 -0.69 -12.62 9.04
C HIS A 704 -1.26 -13.45 10.19
N ALA A 705 -1.11 -12.99 11.43
CA ALA A 705 -1.58 -13.68 12.62
C ALA A 705 -3.09 -13.97 12.56
N LEU A 706 -3.90 -12.99 12.16
CA LEU A 706 -5.35 -13.16 12.01
C LEU A 706 -5.72 -14.20 10.92
N ALA A 707 -5.04 -14.17 9.77
CA ALA A 707 -5.27 -15.13 8.69
C ALA A 707 -4.88 -16.57 9.10
N GLU A 708 -3.84 -16.70 9.91
CA GLU A 708 -3.42 -17.99 10.47
C GLU A 708 -4.43 -18.54 11.48
N MET A 709 -4.98 -17.69 12.36
CA MET A 709 -6.07 -18.09 13.26
C MET A 709 -7.31 -18.57 12.50
N GLU A 710 -7.74 -17.84 11.48
CA GLU A 710 -8.88 -18.24 10.63
C GLU A 710 -8.63 -19.57 9.91
N SER A 711 -7.42 -19.78 9.39
CA SER A 711 -7.04 -21.01 8.69
C SER A 711 -7.09 -22.23 9.61
N ILE A 712 -6.72 -22.06 10.89
CA ILE A 712 -6.76 -23.13 11.90
C ILE A 712 -8.20 -23.36 12.38
N ALA A 713 -8.99 -22.30 12.56
CA ALA A 713 -10.39 -22.39 13.01
C ALA A 713 -11.35 -22.96 11.95
N GLY A 714 -11.07 -22.74 10.66
CA GLY A 714 -11.90 -23.20 9.55
C GLY A 714 -11.83 -24.71 9.25
N LEU A 715 -11.05 -25.47 10.02
CA LEU A 715 -10.97 -26.93 9.90
C LEU A 715 -12.21 -27.59 10.47
N ASP A 716 -13.10 -28.06 9.60
CA ASP A 716 -14.28 -28.82 9.99
C ASP A 716 -13.91 -30.29 10.25
N SER A 717 -14.43 -30.85 11.35
CA SER A 717 -14.20 -32.24 11.81
C SER A 717 -14.56 -33.34 10.79
N ARG A 718 -15.21 -32.99 9.67
CA ARG A 718 -15.64 -33.92 8.62
C ARG A 718 -14.70 -34.01 7.42
N SER A 719 -13.73 -33.09 7.25
CA SER A 719 -12.80 -33.04 6.09
C SER A 719 -11.33 -33.33 6.43
N GLU A 720 -11.06 -33.88 7.61
CA GLU A 720 -9.74 -33.92 8.26
C GLU A 720 -8.64 -34.68 7.49
N LYS A 721 -8.97 -35.69 6.69
CA LYS A 721 -7.95 -36.61 6.13
C LYS A 721 -7.10 -36.00 5.01
N ASP A 722 -7.66 -35.10 4.20
CA ASP A 722 -6.96 -34.49 3.05
C ASP A 722 -6.57 -33.01 3.26
N ALA A 723 -7.28 -32.30 4.15
CA ALA A 723 -7.05 -30.87 4.40
C ALA A 723 -5.90 -30.60 5.38
N LEU A 724 -5.74 -31.44 6.41
CA LEU A 724 -4.75 -31.25 7.48
C LEU A 724 -3.29 -31.20 6.98
N PRO A 725 -2.83 -32.06 6.05
CA PRO A 725 -1.47 -31.98 5.52
C PRO A 725 -1.21 -30.71 4.71
N LYS A 726 -2.20 -30.25 3.93
CA LYS A 726 -2.10 -29.02 3.13
C LYS A 726 -1.96 -27.80 4.02
N ILE A 727 -2.79 -27.69 5.06
CA ILE A 727 -2.71 -26.58 6.03
C ILE A 727 -1.38 -26.62 6.77
N ARG A 728 -0.90 -27.79 7.19
CA ARG A 728 0.42 -27.91 7.83
C ARG A 728 1.54 -27.39 6.93
N ALA A 729 1.55 -27.79 5.67
CA ALA A 729 2.54 -27.34 4.69
C ALA A 729 2.46 -25.81 4.49
N ALA A 730 1.25 -25.27 4.33
CA ALA A 730 1.01 -23.83 4.22
C ALA A 730 1.52 -23.07 5.45
N LEU A 731 1.18 -23.52 6.66
CA LEU A 731 1.62 -22.94 7.93
C LEU A 731 3.15 -22.98 8.09
N SER A 732 3.82 -24.03 7.62
CA SER A 732 5.28 -24.11 7.59
C SER A 732 5.90 -23.11 6.61
N ARG A 733 5.40 -23.06 5.37
CA ARG A 733 5.87 -22.09 4.35
C ARG A 733 5.71 -20.64 4.82
N ARG A 734 4.56 -20.34 5.44
CA ARG A 734 4.26 -19.02 6.04
C ARG A 734 5.22 -18.64 7.18
N LEU A 735 5.73 -19.61 7.92
CA LEU A 735 6.76 -19.33 8.92
C LEU A 735 8.12 -19.06 8.28
N ASP A 736 8.42 -19.68 7.14
CA ASP A 736 9.71 -19.54 6.45
C ASP A 736 9.86 -18.17 5.77
N ILE A 737 8.79 -17.62 5.17
CA ILE A 737 8.78 -16.30 4.47
C ILE A 737 9.14 -15.11 5.37
N LEU A 738 8.94 -15.22 6.69
CA LEU A 738 9.33 -14.21 7.70
C LEU A 738 10.85 -14.08 7.89
N GLY A 739 11.66 -14.93 7.25
CA GLY A 739 13.10 -14.77 7.23
C GLY A 739 13.78 -14.86 8.61
N GLY A 740 14.58 -13.85 8.97
CA GLY A 740 15.41 -13.84 10.18
C GLY A 740 14.70 -13.43 11.48
N HIS A 741 13.44 -12.99 11.44
CA HIS A 741 12.77 -12.37 12.57
C HIS A 741 12.32 -13.38 13.63
N ILE A 742 13.11 -13.51 14.71
CA ILE A 742 12.88 -14.52 15.76
C ILE A 742 11.65 -14.19 16.63
N SER A 743 11.44 -12.93 17.00
CA SER A 743 10.30 -12.48 17.80
C SER A 743 8.97 -12.79 17.13
N ASP A 744 8.90 -12.53 15.83
CA ASP A 744 7.66 -12.55 15.07
C ASP A 744 7.24 -14.00 14.79
N LYS A 745 8.22 -14.84 14.48
CA LYS A 745 8.07 -16.30 14.42
C LYS A 745 7.64 -16.89 15.76
N GLN A 746 8.16 -16.38 16.88
CA GLN A 746 7.77 -16.83 18.22
C GLN A 746 6.32 -16.46 18.54
N TYR A 747 5.89 -15.24 18.18
CA TYR A 747 4.51 -14.77 18.36
C TYR A 747 3.52 -15.65 17.59
N LEU A 748 3.75 -15.85 16.28
CA LEU A 748 2.88 -16.68 15.44
C LEU A 748 2.85 -18.14 15.89
N LEU A 749 4.00 -18.72 16.25
CA LEU A 749 4.04 -20.09 16.78
C LEU A 749 3.29 -20.21 18.11
N GLY A 750 3.33 -19.18 18.96
CA GLY A 750 2.52 -19.11 20.19
C GLY A 750 1.03 -19.14 19.90
N LEU A 751 0.58 -18.29 18.98
CA LEU A 751 -0.82 -18.21 18.56
C LEU A 751 -1.31 -19.50 17.89
N ARG A 752 -0.50 -20.08 17.00
CA ARG A 752 -0.74 -21.38 16.36
C ARG A 752 -1.02 -22.47 17.38
N ARG A 753 -0.18 -22.57 18.41
CA ARG A 753 -0.34 -23.57 19.47
C ARG A 753 -1.63 -23.37 20.26
N ALA A 754 -1.89 -22.14 20.69
CA ALA A 754 -3.11 -21.81 21.43
C ALA A 754 -4.37 -22.19 20.61
N MET A 755 -4.38 -21.87 19.32
CA MET A 755 -5.47 -22.23 18.42
C MET A 755 -5.62 -23.74 18.22
N MET A 756 -4.51 -24.47 18.01
CA MET A 756 -4.53 -25.93 17.86
C MET A 756 -5.02 -26.64 19.12
N GLU A 757 -4.62 -26.16 20.30
CA GLU A 757 -5.05 -26.70 21.60
C GLU A 757 -6.54 -26.43 21.87
N LEU A 758 -7.07 -25.27 21.46
CA LEU A 758 -8.48 -24.89 21.67
C LEU A 758 -9.45 -25.53 20.67
N THR A 759 -9.02 -25.75 19.43
CA THR A 759 -9.88 -26.32 18.38
C THR A 759 -10.02 -27.84 18.49
N CYS A 760 -9.10 -28.53 19.18
CA CYS A 760 -9.08 -30.00 19.36
C CYS A 760 -9.06 -30.85 18.07
N ASN A 761 -8.97 -30.22 16.89
CA ASN A 761 -8.96 -30.89 15.58
C ASN A 761 -7.55 -31.35 15.15
N PHE A 762 -6.53 -31.07 15.97
CA PHE A 762 -5.14 -31.40 15.68
C PHE A 762 -4.62 -32.50 16.61
N PRO A 763 -3.88 -33.50 16.10
CA PRO A 763 -3.26 -34.49 16.95
C PRO A 763 -2.16 -33.87 17.81
N ASN A 764 -1.97 -34.39 19.02
CA ASN A 764 -0.91 -33.96 19.94
C ASN A 764 0.50 -33.98 19.32
N SER A 765 0.73 -34.79 18.28
CA SER A 765 1.97 -34.79 17.50
C SER A 765 2.25 -33.44 16.83
N ASP A 766 1.22 -32.79 16.29
CA ASP A 766 1.37 -31.56 15.52
C ASP A 766 1.62 -30.36 16.45
N ILE A 767 0.96 -30.36 17.62
CA ILE A 767 1.23 -29.41 18.70
C ILE A 767 2.67 -29.58 19.19
N ALA A 768 3.14 -30.82 19.34
CA ALA A 768 4.52 -31.11 19.72
C ALA A 768 5.53 -30.65 18.65
N ASP A 769 5.22 -30.81 17.36
CA ASP A 769 6.05 -30.31 16.26
C ASP A 769 6.15 -28.77 16.26
N ALA A 770 5.05 -28.07 16.59
CA ALA A 770 5.06 -26.62 16.76
C ALA A 770 5.92 -26.17 17.96
N TRP A 771 5.89 -26.90 19.08
CA TRP A 771 6.78 -26.69 20.21
C TRP A 771 8.26 -26.90 19.83
N LEU A 772 8.57 -27.93 19.05
CA LEU A 772 9.93 -28.20 18.56
C LEU A 772 10.42 -27.15 17.56
N ALA A 773 9.53 -26.60 16.73
CA ALA A 773 9.85 -25.48 15.87
C ALA A 773 10.27 -24.26 16.70
N SER A 774 9.54 -23.95 17.79
CA SER A 774 9.94 -22.92 18.75
C SER A 774 11.26 -23.24 19.44
N THR A 775 11.51 -24.48 19.87
CA THR A 775 12.79 -24.89 20.45
C THR A 775 13.95 -24.64 19.49
N ARG A 776 13.84 -25.03 18.21
CA ARG A 776 14.88 -24.83 17.20
C ARG A 776 15.15 -23.35 16.95
N LEU A 777 14.08 -22.55 16.86
CA LEU A 777 14.16 -21.11 16.66
C LEU A 777 14.87 -20.43 17.84
N LEU A 778 14.40 -20.67 19.06
CA LEU A 778 14.97 -20.10 20.29
C LEU A 778 16.40 -20.56 20.53
N ARG A 779 16.72 -21.82 20.20
CA ARG A 779 18.10 -22.34 20.21
C ARG A 779 18.97 -21.61 19.19
N LYS A 780 18.49 -21.25 18.00
CA LYS A 780 19.25 -20.41 17.06
C LYS A 780 19.40 -18.98 17.57
N GLY A 781 18.37 -18.44 18.24
CA GLY A 781 18.34 -17.10 18.84
C GLY A 781 19.09 -16.92 20.16
N ASN A 782 19.84 -17.90 20.64
CA ASN A 782 20.54 -17.87 21.93
C ASN A 782 19.64 -17.78 23.19
N PHE A 783 18.33 -18.00 23.08
CA PHE A 783 17.40 -18.03 24.22
C PHE A 783 17.29 -19.44 24.83
N THR A 784 18.33 -19.87 25.56
CA THR A 784 18.48 -21.25 26.06
C THR A 784 17.37 -21.68 27.03
N ASN A 785 17.02 -20.83 28.01
CA ASN A 785 15.98 -21.13 29.00
C ASN A 785 14.60 -21.34 28.36
N GLN A 786 14.19 -20.45 27.45
CA GLN A 786 12.90 -20.55 26.74
C GLN A 786 12.89 -21.74 25.77
N ALA A 787 14.02 -22.04 25.12
CA ALA A 787 14.18 -23.21 24.27
C ALA A 787 14.03 -24.52 25.06
N TYR A 788 14.61 -24.59 26.26
CA TYR A 788 14.50 -25.73 27.17
C TYR A 788 13.05 -25.94 27.65
N GLN A 789 12.36 -24.87 28.04
CA GLN A 789 10.94 -24.95 28.42
C GLN A 789 10.08 -25.48 27.26
N SER A 790 10.23 -24.91 26.06
CA SER A 790 9.51 -25.34 24.85
C SER A 790 9.77 -26.81 24.51
N MET A 791 11.03 -27.25 24.67
CA MET A 791 11.43 -28.65 24.45
C MET A 791 10.76 -29.59 25.46
N LEU A 792 10.63 -29.15 26.72
CA LEU A 792 10.01 -29.94 27.77
C LEU A 792 8.52 -30.13 27.51
N HIS A 793 7.83 -29.12 26.98
CA HIS A 793 6.45 -29.26 26.51
C HIS A 793 6.32 -30.28 25.36
N ALA A 794 7.23 -30.25 24.37
CA ALA A 794 7.25 -31.26 23.31
C ALA A 794 7.51 -32.69 23.84
N ALA A 795 8.38 -32.82 24.85
CA ALA A 795 8.67 -34.11 25.50
C ALA A 795 7.45 -34.64 26.29
N ARG A 796 6.69 -33.76 26.97
CA ARG A 796 5.42 -34.12 27.65
C ARG A 796 4.39 -34.68 26.67
N LEU A 797 4.36 -34.17 25.44
CA LEU A 797 3.51 -34.66 24.36
C LEU A 797 4.06 -35.93 23.66
N LYS A 798 5.08 -36.58 24.25
CA LYS A 798 5.70 -37.84 23.79
C LYS A 798 6.34 -37.78 22.40
N ASN A 799 6.76 -36.60 21.94
CA ASN A 799 7.49 -36.49 20.68
C ASN A 799 8.96 -36.91 20.87
N ARG A 800 9.32 -38.04 20.25
CA ARG A 800 10.66 -38.65 20.31
C ARG A 800 11.77 -37.71 19.83
N SER A 801 11.46 -36.75 18.95
CA SER A 801 12.45 -35.79 18.46
C SER A 801 12.83 -34.69 19.47
N ALA A 802 12.12 -34.58 20.59
CA ALA A 802 12.48 -33.70 21.70
C ALA A 802 13.82 -34.10 22.34
N THR A 803 14.12 -35.40 22.43
CA THR A 803 15.38 -35.92 22.98
C THR A 803 16.60 -35.45 22.18
N ILE A 804 16.44 -35.28 20.86
CA ILE A 804 17.50 -34.79 19.97
C ILE A 804 17.76 -33.30 20.20
N GLU A 805 16.70 -32.48 20.29
CA GLU A 805 16.87 -31.06 20.58
C GLU A 805 17.37 -30.83 22.01
N HIS A 806 17.01 -31.69 22.98
CA HIS A 806 17.60 -31.69 24.32
C HIS A 806 19.12 -31.85 24.28
N ALA A 807 19.61 -32.85 23.55
CA ALA A 807 21.04 -33.07 23.38
C ALA A 807 21.73 -31.88 22.68
N ARG A 808 21.08 -31.27 21.68
CA ARG A 808 21.59 -30.06 21.00
C ARG A 808 21.65 -28.84 21.93
N LEU A 809 20.71 -28.70 22.87
CA LEU A 809 20.75 -27.67 23.90
C LEU A 809 21.90 -27.90 24.88
N LEU A 810 22.03 -29.11 25.42
CA LEU A 810 23.15 -29.48 26.31
C LEU A 810 24.51 -29.29 25.64
N TRP A 811 24.61 -29.59 24.35
CA TRP A 811 25.82 -29.35 23.57
C TRP A 811 26.15 -27.87 23.48
N LYS A 812 25.14 -27.02 23.28
CA LYS A 812 25.31 -25.57 23.20
C LYS A 812 25.68 -24.95 24.54
N ASP A 813 25.15 -25.48 25.64
CA ASP A 813 25.45 -25.06 27.01
C ASP A 813 26.83 -25.56 27.50
N GLY A 814 27.59 -26.25 26.65
CA GLY A 814 28.94 -26.74 26.95
C GLY A 814 29.00 -28.11 27.65
N TYR A 815 27.85 -28.72 27.93
CA TYR A 815 27.75 -30.06 28.54
C TYR A 815 27.88 -31.18 27.51
N HIS A 816 28.96 -31.18 26.74
CA HIS A 816 29.17 -32.09 25.60
C HIS A 816 29.08 -33.58 25.97
N ARG A 817 29.65 -34.00 27.11
CA ARG A 817 29.59 -35.40 27.57
C ARG A 817 28.17 -35.85 27.88
N LYS A 818 27.38 -35.00 28.56
CA LYS A 818 25.98 -35.29 28.87
C LYS A 818 25.15 -35.35 27.59
N ALA A 819 25.38 -34.43 26.65
CA ALA A 819 24.70 -34.43 25.36
C ALA A 819 24.91 -35.75 24.59
N ILE A 820 26.15 -36.25 24.55
CA ILE A 820 26.51 -37.53 23.91
C ILE A 820 25.83 -38.69 24.63
N GLN A 821 25.91 -38.76 25.96
CA GLN A 821 25.26 -39.81 26.76
C GLN A 821 23.74 -39.86 26.57
N THR A 822 23.08 -38.69 26.51
CA THR A 822 21.64 -38.61 26.24
C THR A 822 21.30 -39.21 24.86
N LEU A 823 22.12 -38.95 23.83
CA LEU A 823 21.92 -39.51 22.50
C LEU A 823 22.20 -41.02 22.47
N GLU A 824 23.29 -41.47 23.07
CA GLU A 824 23.64 -42.90 23.16
C GLU A 824 22.56 -43.68 23.92
N GLY A 825 22.02 -43.12 25.01
CA GLY A 825 20.92 -43.70 25.77
C GLY A 825 19.63 -43.82 24.96
N ALA A 826 19.27 -42.78 24.20
CA ALA A 826 18.09 -42.81 23.32
C ALA A 826 18.22 -43.81 22.17
N ILE A 827 19.44 -43.98 21.63
CA ILE A 827 19.75 -44.99 20.61
C ILE A 827 19.66 -46.41 21.20
N ALA A 828 20.25 -46.63 22.38
CA ALA A 828 20.21 -47.91 23.07
C ALA A 828 18.77 -48.32 23.47
N ALA A 829 17.93 -47.35 23.82
CA ALA A 829 16.51 -47.55 24.11
C ALA A 829 15.65 -47.78 22.85
N ASN A 830 16.24 -47.71 21.64
CA ASN A 830 15.57 -47.86 20.34
C ASN A 830 14.33 -46.95 20.19
N GLU A 831 14.34 -45.78 20.83
CA GLU A 831 13.23 -44.82 20.85
C GLU A 831 12.85 -44.32 19.44
N PHE A 832 13.74 -44.48 18.46
CA PHE A 832 13.55 -44.02 17.08
C PHE A 832 13.15 -45.13 16.09
N ALA A 833 12.77 -46.33 16.53
CA ALA A 833 12.19 -47.34 15.64
C ALA A 833 10.74 -46.99 15.25
N PRO A 834 10.31 -47.20 13.98
CA PRO A 834 8.92 -47.01 13.61
C PRO A 834 8.05 -48.00 14.40
N ASP A 835 6.92 -47.54 14.93
CA ASP A 835 5.96 -48.43 15.59
C ASP A 835 5.43 -49.42 14.55
N ASN A 836 5.71 -50.71 14.75
CA ASN A 836 5.01 -51.78 14.04
C ASN A 836 3.56 -51.76 14.53
N ALA A 837 2.67 -51.18 13.74
CA ALA A 837 1.24 -51.16 14.02
C ALA A 837 0.69 -52.59 14.02
N SER A 838 0.35 -53.10 15.20
CA SER A 838 -0.74 -54.05 15.36
C SER A 838 -2.06 -53.28 15.30
N ASP A 839 -2.62 -53.11 14.10
CA ASP A 839 -4.03 -53.37 13.79
C ASP A 839 -4.39 -52.93 12.36
N GLY A 840 -5.08 -53.82 11.64
CA GLY A 840 -6.10 -53.51 10.63
C GLY A 840 -5.71 -52.78 9.34
N SER A 841 -5.59 -53.54 8.26
CA SER A 841 -5.84 -53.21 6.85
C SER A 841 -6.18 -51.75 6.48
N ASP A 842 -5.33 -51.11 5.66
CA ASP A 842 -5.77 -50.43 4.42
C ASP A 842 -4.58 -50.00 3.55
N SER A 843 -4.62 -50.45 2.29
CA SER A 843 -3.54 -50.40 1.31
C SER A 843 -3.59 -49.14 0.43
N VAL A 844 -3.31 -47.94 0.97
CA VAL A 844 -3.02 -46.73 0.14
C VAL A 844 -1.90 -45.83 0.74
N TYR A 845 -1.39 -46.12 1.94
CA TYR A 845 -0.42 -45.28 2.69
C TYR A 845 1.06 -45.33 2.23
N LEU A 846 1.37 -45.45 0.93
CA LEU A 846 2.76 -45.75 0.48
C LEU A 846 3.65 -44.54 0.12
N ALA A 847 3.13 -43.31 0.01
CA ALA A 847 3.93 -42.13 -0.38
C ALA A 847 4.38 -41.25 0.81
N SER A 848 3.46 -40.83 1.70
CA SER A 848 3.81 -39.99 2.86
C SER A 848 4.59 -40.74 3.95
N ASN A 849 4.33 -42.04 4.11
CA ASN A 849 5.11 -42.88 5.00
C ASN A 849 6.52 -43.16 4.48
N ARG A 850 6.79 -43.01 3.17
CA ARG A 850 8.15 -43.15 2.61
C ARG A 850 9.05 -41.97 2.94
N GLU A 851 8.55 -40.73 2.94
CA GLU A 851 9.32 -39.56 3.38
C GLU A 851 9.53 -39.55 4.90
N LYS A 852 8.53 -39.93 5.72
CA LYS A 852 8.74 -40.13 7.16
C LYS A 852 9.66 -41.32 7.46
N HIS A 853 9.57 -42.43 6.71
CA HIS A 853 10.53 -43.56 6.79
C HIS A 853 11.94 -43.13 6.38
N GLN A 854 12.08 -42.40 5.27
CA GLN A 854 13.35 -41.87 4.81
C GLN A 854 13.90 -40.84 5.78
N ASN A 855 13.09 -40.00 6.42
CA ASN A 855 13.54 -39.02 7.41
C ASN A 855 13.94 -39.66 8.74
N LEU A 856 13.32 -40.77 9.18
CA LEU A 856 13.73 -41.53 10.38
C LEU A 856 14.95 -42.43 10.14
N LEU A 857 15.06 -43.04 8.95
CA LEU A 857 16.27 -43.74 8.51
C LEU A 857 17.41 -42.74 8.23
N ALA A 858 17.12 -41.57 7.65
CA ALA A 858 18.06 -40.47 7.47
C ALA A 858 18.45 -39.84 8.80
N ALA A 859 17.57 -39.81 9.80
CA ALA A 859 17.94 -39.42 11.15
C ALA A 859 19.02 -40.39 11.66
N ARG A 860 18.81 -41.71 11.59
CA ARG A 860 19.86 -42.73 11.87
C ARG A 860 21.15 -42.54 11.05
N VAL A 861 21.05 -42.21 9.75
CA VAL A 861 22.19 -42.00 8.83
C VAL A 861 22.90 -40.65 9.04
N LEU A 862 22.22 -39.61 9.58
CA LEU A 862 22.79 -38.30 9.96
C LEU A 862 23.27 -38.26 11.42
N PHE A 863 22.77 -39.15 12.30
CA PHE A 863 23.17 -39.24 13.70
C PHE A 863 24.58 -39.81 13.89
N GLN A 864 24.96 -40.84 13.13
CA GLN A 864 26.33 -41.35 13.18
C GLN A 864 27.35 -40.25 12.84
N PRO A 865 27.20 -39.48 11.73
CA PRO A 865 28.03 -38.32 11.42
C PRO A 865 28.06 -37.27 12.52
N LEU A 866 26.92 -36.94 13.13
CA LEU A 866 26.81 -35.91 14.16
C LEU A 866 27.47 -36.34 15.47
N LEU A 867 27.26 -37.59 15.90
CA LEU A 867 27.95 -38.22 17.03
C LEU A 867 29.45 -38.36 16.76
N THR A 868 29.86 -38.75 15.54
CA THR A 868 31.28 -38.83 15.16
C THR A 868 31.94 -37.46 15.10
N LEU A 869 31.25 -36.44 14.57
CA LEU A 869 31.74 -35.05 14.55
C LEU A 869 31.89 -34.53 15.98
N TRP A 870 30.90 -34.80 16.83
CA TRP A 870 30.90 -34.39 18.24
C TRP A 870 32.01 -35.10 19.01
N ASN A 871 32.19 -36.41 18.83
CA ASN A 871 33.27 -37.20 19.44
C ASN A 871 34.66 -36.74 18.95
N VAL A 872 34.81 -36.42 17.67
CA VAL A 872 36.04 -35.84 17.10
C VAL A 872 36.34 -34.47 17.70
N VAL A 873 35.34 -33.57 17.79
CA VAL A 873 35.51 -32.23 18.39
C VAL A 873 35.83 -32.30 19.88
N THR A 874 35.20 -33.21 20.64
CA THR A 874 35.51 -33.40 22.07
C THR A 874 36.86 -34.05 22.31
N ASN A 875 37.26 -35.01 21.47
CA ASN A 875 38.58 -35.66 21.58
C ASN A 875 39.70 -34.69 21.20
N LEU A 876 39.52 -33.84 20.18
CA LEU A 876 40.45 -32.77 19.81
C LEU A 876 40.65 -31.72 20.92
N ARG A 877 39.62 -31.46 21.74
CA ARG A 877 39.73 -30.55 22.91
C ARG A 877 40.28 -31.24 24.16
N GLY A 878 40.26 -32.57 24.24
CA GLY A 878 40.71 -33.35 25.40
C GLY A 878 42.19 -33.74 25.38
N SER A 879 42.82 -33.79 24.21
CA SER A 879 44.25 -34.06 24.05
C SER A 879 45.05 -32.75 24.05
N GLY A 880 45.84 -32.53 25.11
CA GLY A 880 46.89 -31.50 25.15
C GLY A 880 47.99 -31.73 24.08
N PRO A 881 49.04 -30.89 24.05
CA PRO A 881 49.93 -30.70 22.89
C PRO A 881 50.85 -31.88 22.51
N SER A 882 50.63 -33.09 23.02
CA SER A 882 51.47 -34.27 22.72
C SER A 882 51.05 -35.04 21.45
N PHE A 883 49.78 -35.00 21.05
CA PHE A 883 49.28 -35.77 19.89
C PHE A 883 49.56 -35.12 18.51
N ALA A 884 49.91 -33.83 18.49
CA ALA A 884 50.29 -33.13 17.26
C ALA A 884 51.64 -33.63 16.69
N SER A 885 52.47 -34.28 17.51
CA SER A 885 53.76 -34.83 17.05
C SER A 885 53.64 -36.20 16.38
N GLU A 886 52.53 -36.91 16.61
CA GLU A 886 52.36 -38.30 16.16
C GLU A 886 51.59 -38.39 14.82
N MET A 887 50.67 -37.45 14.55
CA MET A 887 50.04 -37.30 13.22
C MET A 887 51.00 -36.78 12.14
N ASP A 888 52.05 -36.03 12.51
CA ASP A 888 53.07 -35.55 11.57
C ASP A 888 54.09 -36.64 11.18
N ARG A 889 54.11 -37.76 11.92
CA ARG A 889 54.88 -38.97 11.56
C ARG A 889 54.08 -39.95 10.71
N GLN A 890 52.75 -40.04 10.89
CA GLN A 890 51.91 -40.92 10.09
C GLN A 890 51.64 -40.36 8.67
N SER A 891 51.51 -39.03 8.50
CA SER A 891 51.29 -38.40 7.18
C SER A 891 52.49 -38.52 6.22
N ARG A 892 53.71 -38.64 6.78
CA ARG A 892 54.95 -38.85 6.00
C ARG A 892 55.16 -40.30 5.53
N ALA A 893 54.42 -41.28 6.06
CA ALA A 893 54.60 -42.69 5.71
C ALA A 893 53.76 -43.13 4.49
N ASP A 894 52.62 -42.48 4.20
CA ASP A 894 51.71 -42.91 3.13
C ASP A 894 51.81 -42.09 1.83
N THR A 895 52.81 -41.21 1.70
CA THR A 895 53.04 -40.41 0.47
C THR A 895 54.19 -40.95 -0.40
N VAL A 896 54.53 -42.25 -0.28
CA VAL A 896 55.49 -42.92 -1.18
C VAL A 896 54.90 -44.26 -1.65
N ARG A 897 53.92 -44.19 -2.53
CA ARG A 897 53.65 -45.17 -3.62
C ARG A 897 52.32 -44.79 -4.27
N CYS A 898 52.41 -44.08 -5.39
CA CYS A 898 51.56 -44.24 -6.58
C CYS A 898 51.89 -43.09 -7.56
N HIS A 899 52.90 -43.33 -8.39
CA HIS A 899 53.05 -42.68 -9.69
C HIS A 899 52.88 -43.75 -10.75
N SER A 900 51.90 -43.58 -11.63
CA SER A 900 51.96 -43.80 -13.09
C SER A 900 50.55 -44.01 -13.64
N THR A 901 50.02 -43.01 -14.35
CA THR A 901 49.82 -43.06 -15.82
C THR A 901 49.08 -41.79 -16.27
N GLU A 902 49.58 -41.24 -17.38
CA GLU A 902 49.18 -40.04 -18.12
C GLU A 902 47.71 -40.09 -18.61
N VAL A 903 46.99 -38.97 -18.82
CA VAL A 903 46.81 -38.13 -20.05
C VAL A 903 45.86 -36.92 -19.71
N PRO A 904 45.43 -35.97 -20.59
CA PRO A 904 45.93 -34.59 -20.66
C PRO A 904 44.91 -33.45 -20.36
N ARG A 905 45.50 -32.24 -20.31
CA ARG A 905 44.98 -30.85 -20.28
C ARG A 905 43.59 -30.54 -20.88
N GLY A 906 42.88 -29.61 -20.23
CA GLY A 906 41.83 -28.77 -20.86
C GLY A 906 41.11 -27.77 -19.93
N TYR A 907 41.70 -26.58 -19.75
CA TYR A 907 41.12 -25.25 -19.43
C TYR A 907 40.31 -24.98 -18.12
N LEU A 908 40.90 -24.08 -17.32
CA LEU A 908 40.34 -23.23 -16.25
C LEU A 908 39.42 -22.11 -16.80
N PRO A 909 38.52 -21.54 -15.96
CA PRO A 909 38.92 -20.31 -15.27
C PRO A 909 38.67 -20.30 -13.75
N THR A 910 39.55 -19.56 -13.11
CA THR A 910 39.77 -19.20 -11.71
C THR A 910 38.62 -18.48 -10.99
N PHE A 911 38.36 -18.86 -9.73
CA PHE A 911 37.90 -17.95 -8.68
C PHE A 911 38.83 -18.01 -7.47
N LYS A 912 39.33 -16.84 -7.07
CA LYS A 912 40.20 -16.58 -5.91
C LYS A 912 39.38 -16.69 -4.62
N VAL A 913 39.84 -17.52 -3.69
CA VAL A 913 39.48 -17.45 -2.27
C VAL A 913 40.69 -16.92 -1.52
N LEU A 914 40.57 -15.77 -0.85
CA LEU A 914 41.53 -15.28 0.12
C LEU A 914 41.06 -15.62 1.55
N PRO A 915 41.98 -15.92 2.49
CA PRO A 915 41.68 -16.54 3.78
C PRO A 915 41.49 -15.49 4.89
N GLN A 916 40.62 -15.79 5.87
CA GLN A 916 40.58 -15.05 7.14
C GLN A 916 41.12 -15.92 8.29
N TYR A 917 42.12 -15.34 8.94
CA TYR A 917 42.85 -15.78 10.11
C TYR A 917 41.99 -15.71 11.38
N PHE A 918 41.98 -16.79 12.18
CA PHE A 918 41.64 -16.74 13.61
C PHE A 918 42.95 -16.61 14.40
N LEU A 919 43.17 -15.47 15.06
CA LEU A 919 44.21 -15.30 16.07
C LEU A 919 43.65 -15.70 17.45
N ARG A 920 44.42 -16.52 18.16
CA ARG A 920 44.19 -16.97 19.55
C ARG A 920 44.37 -15.81 20.55
N PRO A 921 43.69 -15.83 21.71
CA PRO A 921 44.10 -15.05 22.87
C PRO A 921 45.11 -15.85 23.72
N THR A 922 46.19 -15.20 24.15
CA THR A 922 47.10 -15.65 25.22
C THR A 922 46.63 -15.13 26.58
N PRO A 923 46.79 -15.89 27.68
CA PRO A 923 46.30 -15.52 29.01
C PRO A 923 47.30 -14.66 29.80
N PHE A 924 46.77 -13.84 30.71
CA PHE A 924 47.35 -13.63 32.04
C PHE A 924 46.47 -14.32 33.06
#